data_AF-A0A2N3VZ51-F1
#
_entry.id   AF-A0A2N3VZ51-F1
#
_cell.length_a   1.000
_cell.length_b   1.000
_cell.length_c   1.000
_cell.angle_alpha   90.00
_cell.angle_beta   90.00
_cell.angle_gamma   90.00
#
_symmetry.space_group_name_H-M   'P 1'
#
loop_
_entity.id
_entity.type
_entity.pdbx_description
1 polymer ?
#
loop_
_entity_poly.entity_id
_entity_poly.type
_entity_poly.pdbx_seq_one_letter_code
_entity_poly.pdbx_strand_id
1 'polypeptide(L)'
;MRRHTLVRNAIAAVTALGIAAAIAPLATAPAFAADAPAELTVPAERTPDDNATVINGAGETGYLSGWTQAGFNWTSYADGSTAPVVMPQGRTTAWGTGTDTLVLTGKDDTSVVQRNMKDGSERTLPLPKGQLFAGTFGDVVVTDGPLGMSLLSWEDGKVKETPVSGAGQVHSLYTGNKDGTFVQMDLSGMTMIGWLGRDGIVRTTHLQAEQYDNGKIEVGGDRAVQWTKDGKATVWKTSDFWASTDQLTIGGYDTSQLLGAVGDNVLVARRVATGGQERYSQLDYRVVAVPLKGGPERVVLEKATAMARFKADGTMLIGAVVDGHQGVYAVGSALDVTKVRESPALPSVPTALALAQGRLNTVDRIPGADGVYPRLRGIDLSVTGPLTAGPRVDRGTDGAVETPEIQATGDGRLVQRLADGTVKVLDEGAKLPARTLGVKADVLRLSGRYLATRRGDERVQVTDLDTGAVVYTGIAAPDFALSGSTLWIGNDPGAAQAVDVRTGKATGKRISVPCLMTSLQAQGGDVYWECDRDKSGVYDTAADKNIELPAHQGALLGDGYVAWQKDGELSVTDLRGTTGTHKVGKPAVAKPGQGWTVDRFGGAVAYVDAAGDTHVAPSGVRSAPVRALDEDFPATVDAKSAARTVRWWASKPLVSWEVDLVDLATRNTVLSGFGQETRGQVRLNWDGKNSSGQNLPAGKYAWNVTAVPADGGPDQTFTTPFEVKGTAAAPRDYVGADGLGDLLAVTPAGVADFRAGGGGKVDAKVSGSGWTGANEVSAAAPFDDVDGDGKNDVLVRLTSGELRAYKPAGKALTPSTPYAKIGSGWNIFDVLTSPGDLTGDGRADLLAREASSGELYLYEANGAGNFKSRVKIGTGFQNYLLASGAGDVNGDGKADLLARDAAGVLWLYPSTGSGTLATRVKIGGGWQVYNALVGAGDLNGDGKADLLARGTDGVLWAYPGDGKGNFGGRVQVGGGWQMYKFLF
;
A
#
# COMPACT_ATOMS: atom_id res chain seq x y z
N MET A 1 -20.36 -31.93 19.87
CA MET A 1 -19.99 -32.06 21.30
C MET A 1 -18.48 -32.23 21.42
N ARG A 2 -17.76 -31.16 21.78
CA ARG A 2 -16.45 -31.19 22.42
C ARG A 2 -16.31 -29.82 23.10
N ARG A 3 -16.31 -29.83 24.44
CA ARG A 3 -16.18 -28.67 25.30
C ARG A 3 -14.69 -28.30 25.35
N HIS A 4 -14.36 -27.04 25.07
CA HIS A 4 -13.08 -26.45 25.48
C HIS A 4 -13.36 -25.34 26.49
N THR A 5 -12.78 -25.53 27.66
CA THR A 5 -12.91 -24.76 28.89
C THR A 5 -12.07 -23.49 28.80
N LEU A 6 -12.68 -22.32 29.00
CA LEU A 6 -11.99 -21.05 29.20
C LEU A 6 -11.51 -20.96 30.65
N VAL A 7 -10.20 -20.92 30.85
CA VAL A 7 -9.57 -20.61 32.14
C VAL A 7 -9.45 -19.10 32.27
N ARG A 8 -10.26 -18.50 33.17
CA ARG A 8 -10.09 -17.14 33.67
C ARG A 8 -9.03 -17.16 34.77
N ASN A 9 -7.88 -16.53 34.55
CA ASN A 9 -6.99 -16.14 35.65
C ASN A 9 -7.22 -14.67 35.98
N ALA A 10 -7.79 -14.46 37.17
CA ALA A 10 -7.88 -13.17 37.82
C ALA A 10 -6.48 -12.76 38.33
N ILE A 11 -6.07 -11.52 38.03
CA ILE A 11 -4.97 -10.87 38.75
C ILE A 11 -5.60 -9.75 39.58
N ALA A 12 -5.37 -9.85 40.89
CA ALA A 12 -5.86 -8.94 41.91
C ALA A 12 -5.23 -7.54 41.75
N ALA A 13 -6.07 -6.52 41.83
CA ALA A 13 -5.66 -5.14 42.02
C ALA A 13 -5.17 -4.95 43.47
N VAL A 14 -3.93 -4.52 43.63
CA VAL A 14 -3.45 -3.90 44.88
C VAL A 14 -3.35 -2.41 44.65
N THR A 15 -4.26 -1.68 45.26
CA THR A 15 -4.28 -0.23 45.37
C THR A 15 -3.22 0.20 46.39
N ALA A 16 -2.30 1.09 46.00
CA ALA A 16 -1.49 1.88 46.92
C ALA A 16 -1.35 3.32 46.38
N LEU A 17 -2.02 4.24 47.07
CA LEU A 17 -1.80 5.69 46.98
C LEU A 17 -0.40 6.02 47.55
N GLY A 18 0.33 6.94 46.92
CA GLY A 18 1.51 7.54 47.57
C GLY A 18 2.39 8.45 46.69
N ILE A 19 1.98 9.72 46.59
CA ILE A 19 2.82 10.93 46.67
C ILE A 19 3.98 11.12 45.66
N ALA A 20 3.89 12.24 44.93
CA ALA A 20 4.96 12.81 44.12
C ALA A 20 6.23 13.11 44.93
N ALA A 21 7.38 12.61 44.45
CA ALA A 21 8.69 13.17 44.72
C ALA A 21 9.57 13.02 43.48
N ALA A 22 9.93 14.16 42.89
CA ALA A 22 10.91 14.26 41.84
C ALA A 22 12.29 13.85 42.38
N ILE A 23 12.83 12.71 41.91
CA ILE A 23 14.27 12.44 41.87
C ILE A 23 14.53 11.58 40.63
N ALA A 24 15.06 12.18 39.57
CA ALA A 24 15.87 11.43 38.61
C ALA A 24 17.22 11.11 39.27
N PRO A 25 17.72 9.89 39.08
CA PRO A 25 19.05 9.77 38.54
C PRO A 25 19.01 8.94 37.26
N LEU A 26 19.62 9.51 36.23
CA LEU A 26 20.21 8.88 35.05
C LEU A 26 20.31 7.35 35.16
N ALA A 27 19.30 6.63 34.66
CA ALA A 27 19.57 5.36 34.04
C ALA A 27 20.30 5.72 32.75
N THR A 28 21.62 5.59 32.77
CA THR A 28 22.42 5.50 31.56
C THR A 28 21.71 4.50 30.65
N ALA A 29 21.11 5.01 29.57
CA ALA A 29 20.73 4.18 28.45
C ALA A 29 21.93 3.27 28.16
N PRO A 30 21.72 1.96 27.91
CA PRO A 30 22.83 1.13 27.49
C PRO A 30 23.48 1.85 26.32
N ALA A 31 24.77 2.13 26.45
CA ALA A 31 25.55 2.63 25.34
C ALA A 31 25.32 1.65 24.19
N PHE A 32 24.70 2.11 23.11
CA PHE A 32 24.71 1.40 21.83
C PHE A 32 26.17 1.39 21.35
N ALA A 33 26.97 0.51 21.92
CA ALA A 33 28.27 0.16 21.39
C ALA A 33 28.04 -0.88 20.29
N ALA A 34 28.14 -0.39 19.05
CA ALA A 34 28.71 -1.07 17.89
C ALA A 34 28.20 -2.47 17.53
N ASP A 35 27.18 -2.51 16.68
CA ASP A 35 27.30 -3.17 15.38
C ASP A 35 26.54 -2.30 14.38
N ALA A 36 27.16 -1.95 13.25
CA ALA A 36 26.42 -1.29 12.17
C ALA A 36 25.24 -2.21 11.82
N PRO A 37 23.99 -1.72 11.78
CA PRO A 37 22.87 -2.56 11.40
C PRO A 37 23.17 -3.16 10.03
N ALA A 38 23.22 -4.48 9.97
CA ALA A 38 23.72 -5.21 8.82
C ALA A 38 22.89 -4.91 7.57
N GLU A 39 23.58 -4.75 6.44
CA GLU A 39 22.94 -4.75 5.13
C GLU A 39 22.12 -6.03 4.95
N LEU A 40 20.91 -5.88 4.41
CA LEU A 40 20.05 -6.99 4.06
C LEU A 40 20.18 -7.27 2.56
N THR A 41 20.63 -8.48 2.20
CA THR A 41 20.58 -8.96 0.82
C THR A 41 19.30 -9.75 0.59
N VAL A 42 18.52 -9.35 -0.41
CA VAL A 42 17.37 -10.07 -0.96
C VAL A 42 17.81 -10.74 -2.26
N PRO A 43 18.02 -12.07 -2.28
CA PRO A 43 18.49 -12.77 -3.47
C PRO A 43 17.51 -12.69 -4.64
N ALA A 44 18.01 -12.60 -5.86
CA ALA A 44 17.19 -12.69 -7.07
C ALA A 44 16.39 -14.00 -7.11
N GLU A 45 15.16 -13.97 -7.67
CA GLU A 45 14.46 -15.21 -8.02
C GLU A 45 15.30 -15.98 -9.04
N ARG A 46 15.36 -17.31 -8.95
CA ARG A 46 16.11 -18.12 -9.91
C ARG A 46 15.12 -18.97 -10.69
N THR A 47 15.05 -18.78 -12.00
CA THR A 47 14.15 -19.55 -12.88
C THR A 47 14.95 -20.41 -13.86
N PRO A 48 14.55 -21.68 -14.09
CA PRO A 48 15.21 -22.52 -15.08
C PRO A 48 15.25 -21.85 -16.46
N ASP A 49 16.37 -21.98 -17.15
CA ASP A 49 16.52 -21.50 -18.52
C ASP A 49 15.79 -22.40 -19.52
N ASP A 50 14.72 -21.88 -20.12
CA ASP A 50 13.99 -22.55 -21.20
C ASP A 50 14.87 -22.71 -22.46
N ASN A 51 15.79 -21.76 -22.72
CA ASN A 51 16.71 -21.84 -23.87
C ASN A 51 17.59 -23.08 -23.81
N ALA A 52 18.00 -23.50 -22.61
CA ALA A 52 18.80 -24.71 -22.40
C ALA A 52 18.04 -26.02 -22.73
N THR A 53 16.71 -25.98 -22.86
CA THR A 53 15.87 -27.15 -23.20
C THR A 53 15.62 -27.32 -24.70
N VAL A 54 16.02 -26.33 -25.53
CA VAL A 54 15.81 -26.35 -26.98
C VAL A 54 16.98 -27.04 -27.66
N ILE A 55 16.80 -28.30 -28.06
CA ILE A 55 17.89 -29.13 -28.60
C ILE A 55 17.94 -29.03 -30.12
N ASN A 56 19.08 -28.65 -30.66
CA ASN A 56 19.30 -28.45 -32.09
C ASN A 56 20.16 -29.54 -32.73
N GLY A 57 21.07 -30.14 -31.94
CA GLY A 57 21.92 -31.25 -32.37
C GLY A 57 22.32 -32.13 -31.19
N ALA A 58 22.53 -33.42 -31.45
CA ALA A 58 22.99 -34.40 -30.49
C ALA A 58 24.15 -35.18 -31.10
N GLY A 59 25.35 -34.95 -30.58
CA GLY A 59 26.57 -35.60 -31.04
C GLY A 59 26.97 -36.79 -30.18
N GLU A 60 28.21 -37.23 -30.37
CA GLU A 60 28.81 -38.34 -29.64
C GLU A 60 29.28 -37.91 -28.24
N THR A 61 29.85 -36.71 -28.11
CA THR A 61 30.43 -36.23 -26.85
C THR A 61 29.64 -35.13 -26.17
N GLY A 62 28.67 -34.53 -26.86
CA GLY A 62 27.80 -33.52 -26.28
C GLY A 62 26.56 -33.24 -27.12
N TYR A 63 25.82 -32.22 -26.73
CA TYR A 63 24.66 -31.74 -27.44
C TYR A 63 24.67 -30.22 -27.58
N LEU A 64 23.96 -29.73 -28.59
CA LEU A 64 23.79 -28.32 -28.85
C LEU A 64 22.38 -27.88 -28.44
N SER A 65 22.31 -26.88 -27.57
CA SER A 65 21.06 -26.26 -27.14
C SER A 65 21.02 -24.76 -27.46
N GLY A 66 19.82 -24.22 -27.66
CA GLY A 66 19.56 -22.78 -27.66
C GLY A 66 18.92 -22.19 -28.93
N TRP A 67 18.66 -20.89 -28.88
CA TRP A 67 18.05 -20.09 -29.96
C TRP A 67 19.09 -19.29 -30.74
N THR A 68 18.84 -19.09 -32.04
CA THR A 68 19.69 -18.26 -32.91
C THR A 68 19.87 -16.81 -32.41
N GLN A 69 18.88 -16.25 -31.70
CA GLN A 69 18.93 -14.88 -31.17
C GLN A 69 19.55 -14.76 -29.75
N ALA A 70 19.50 -15.83 -28.95
CA ALA A 70 20.04 -15.87 -27.59
C ALA A 70 21.45 -16.52 -27.52
N GLY A 71 21.91 -17.09 -28.64
CA GLY A 71 23.16 -17.83 -28.74
C GLY A 71 22.96 -19.32 -28.51
N PHE A 72 23.68 -20.13 -29.27
CA PHE A 72 23.76 -21.58 -29.06
C PHE A 72 24.81 -21.91 -28.01
N ASN A 73 24.63 -23.03 -27.33
CA ASN A 73 25.53 -23.55 -26.32
C ASN A 73 25.80 -25.03 -26.58
N TRP A 74 27.07 -25.42 -26.53
CA TRP A 74 27.49 -26.81 -26.58
C TRP A 74 27.70 -27.33 -25.16
N THR A 75 27.05 -28.44 -24.81
CA THR A 75 27.18 -29.06 -23.49
C THR A 75 27.78 -30.46 -23.63
N SER A 76 28.90 -30.69 -22.94
CA SER A 76 29.60 -31.98 -22.89
C SER A 76 28.85 -32.99 -22.00
N TYR A 77 28.73 -34.24 -22.44
CA TYR A 77 28.16 -35.31 -21.62
C TYR A 77 29.10 -35.79 -20.51
N ALA A 78 30.41 -35.63 -20.70
CA ALA A 78 31.42 -36.22 -19.80
C ALA A 78 31.50 -35.49 -18.45
N ASP A 79 31.39 -34.16 -18.48
CA ASP A 79 31.56 -33.29 -17.32
C ASP A 79 30.42 -32.26 -17.16
N GLY A 80 29.49 -32.19 -18.12
CA GLY A 80 28.41 -31.20 -18.10
C GLY A 80 28.90 -29.76 -18.25
N SER A 81 30.12 -29.54 -18.74
CA SER A 81 30.60 -28.20 -19.07
C SER A 81 29.81 -27.67 -20.27
N THR A 82 29.47 -26.38 -20.23
CA THR A 82 28.72 -25.71 -21.29
C THR A 82 29.53 -24.54 -21.81
N ALA A 83 29.74 -24.47 -23.12
CA ALA A 83 30.47 -23.40 -23.80
C ALA A 83 29.57 -22.69 -24.84
N PRO A 84 29.60 -21.35 -24.91
CA PRO A 84 28.86 -20.61 -25.92
C PRO A 84 29.44 -20.88 -27.32
N VAL A 85 28.56 -21.12 -28.28
CA VAL A 85 28.90 -21.34 -29.68
C VAL A 85 28.63 -20.06 -30.45
N VAL A 86 29.70 -19.31 -30.73
CA VAL A 86 29.61 -18.07 -31.49
C VAL A 86 29.31 -18.39 -32.95
N MET A 87 28.18 -17.86 -33.43
CA MET A 87 27.77 -17.94 -34.82
C MET A 87 28.13 -16.64 -35.55
N PRO A 88 28.93 -16.67 -36.62
CA PRO A 88 29.24 -15.47 -37.36
C PRO A 88 27.98 -14.93 -38.06
N GLN A 89 27.73 -13.62 -37.96
CA GLN A 89 26.57 -12.98 -38.56
C GLN A 89 26.53 -13.20 -40.10
N GLY A 90 25.34 -13.49 -40.61
CA GLY A 90 25.08 -13.67 -42.04
C GLY A 90 25.49 -15.04 -42.61
N ARG A 91 25.86 -16.01 -41.77
CA ARG A 91 26.15 -17.39 -42.18
C ARG A 91 24.98 -18.32 -41.87
N THR A 92 24.70 -19.26 -42.77
CA THR A 92 23.78 -20.37 -42.50
C THR A 92 24.53 -21.50 -41.79
N THR A 93 23.80 -22.28 -40.98
CA THR A 93 24.39 -23.33 -40.14
C THR A 93 23.60 -24.62 -40.29
N ALA A 94 24.29 -25.76 -40.33
CA ALA A 94 23.65 -27.06 -40.28
C ALA A 94 24.39 -28.00 -39.31
N TRP A 95 23.64 -28.87 -38.66
CA TRP A 95 24.15 -29.80 -37.66
C TRP A 95 24.28 -31.19 -38.22
N GLY A 96 25.46 -31.77 -38.04
CA GLY A 96 25.71 -33.18 -38.30
C GLY A 96 24.86 -34.06 -37.40
N THR A 97 23.88 -34.74 -37.98
CA THR A 97 23.03 -35.69 -37.26
C THR A 97 23.87 -36.83 -36.65
N GLY A 98 23.80 -36.99 -35.34
CA GLY A 98 24.50 -38.05 -34.60
C GLY A 98 26.02 -37.87 -34.50
N THR A 99 26.59 -36.71 -34.83
CA THR A 99 28.03 -36.42 -34.71
C THR A 99 28.28 -35.09 -33.99
N ASP A 100 29.52 -34.85 -33.57
CA ASP A 100 29.93 -33.56 -32.98
C ASP A 100 30.21 -32.48 -34.05
N THR A 101 29.65 -32.59 -35.26
CA THR A 101 30.00 -31.71 -36.39
C THR A 101 29.01 -30.57 -36.58
N LEU A 102 29.54 -29.35 -36.64
CA LEU A 102 28.84 -28.13 -37.05
C LEU A 102 29.36 -27.67 -38.41
N VAL A 103 28.47 -27.31 -39.33
CA VAL A 103 28.85 -26.70 -40.61
C VAL A 103 28.36 -25.25 -40.69
N LEU A 104 29.28 -24.29 -40.85
CA LEU A 104 28.99 -22.87 -41.15
C LEU A 104 29.30 -22.56 -42.63
N THR A 105 28.43 -21.85 -43.34
CA THR A 105 28.76 -21.37 -44.70
C THR A 105 29.75 -20.20 -44.72
N GLY A 106 30.54 -20.06 -45.78
CA GLY A 106 31.37 -18.88 -46.04
C GLY A 106 30.53 -17.62 -46.31
N LYS A 107 31.15 -16.42 -46.34
CA LYS A 107 30.42 -15.16 -46.65
C LYS A 107 30.15 -14.98 -48.15
N ASP A 108 30.84 -15.77 -48.96
CA ASP A 108 30.98 -15.69 -50.40
C ASP A 108 30.48 -16.98 -51.08
N ASP A 109 29.86 -17.90 -50.31
CA ASP A 109 29.34 -19.19 -50.76
C ASP A 109 30.34 -20.04 -51.56
N THR A 110 31.65 -19.83 -51.34
CA THR A 110 32.73 -20.58 -52.02
C THR A 110 33.34 -21.69 -51.15
N SER A 111 32.99 -21.73 -49.87
CA SER A 111 33.51 -22.71 -48.91
C SER A 111 32.56 -22.86 -47.72
N VAL A 112 32.73 -23.95 -46.96
CA VAL A 112 32.10 -24.14 -45.66
C VAL A 112 33.16 -24.43 -44.60
N VAL A 113 32.88 -24.06 -43.36
CA VAL A 113 33.71 -24.37 -42.20
C VAL A 113 33.02 -25.49 -41.43
N GLN A 114 33.67 -26.65 -41.35
CA GLN A 114 33.29 -27.70 -40.43
C GLN A 114 34.03 -27.50 -39.10
N ARG A 115 33.28 -27.34 -38.02
CA ARG A 115 33.79 -27.24 -36.66
C ARG A 115 33.45 -28.52 -35.90
N ASN A 116 34.46 -29.14 -35.29
CA ASN A 116 34.27 -30.21 -34.33
C ASN A 116 33.95 -29.59 -32.96
N MET A 117 32.76 -29.88 -32.44
CA MET A 117 32.28 -29.29 -31.20
C MET A 117 32.92 -29.88 -29.95
N LYS A 118 33.58 -31.03 -30.05
CA LYS A 118 34.31 -31.66 -28.94
C LYS A 118 35.55 -30.87 -28.54
N ASP A 119 36.33 -30.42 -29.51
CA ASP A 119 37.65 -29.79 -29.30
C ASP A 119 37.78 -28.39 -29.91
N GLY A 120 36.74 -27.92 -30.62
CA GLY A 120 36.71 -26.62 -31.27
C GLY A 120 37.54 -26.53 -32.55
N SER A 121 38.14 -27.63 -33.02
CA SER A 121 38.93 -27.63 -34.25
C SER A 121 38.06 -27.29 -35.46
N GLU A 122 38.59 -26.46 -36.34
CA GLU A 122 37.91 -26.03 -37.57
C GLU A 122 38.68 -26.49 -38.81
N ARG A 123 37.95 -26.87 -39.84
CA ARG A 123 38.48 -27.11 -41.18
C ARG A 123 37.61 -26.44 -42.23
N THR A 124 38.24 -25.80 -43.20
CA THR A 124 37.53 -25.17 -44.33
C THR A 124 37.50 -26.13 -45.51
N LEU A 125 36.30 -26.45 -45.98
CA LEU A 125 36.07 -27.25 -47.18
C LEU A 125 35.72 -26.30 -48.33
N PRO A 126 36.55 -26.18 -49.37
CA PRO A 126 36.17 -25.43 -50.56
C PRO A 126 34.97 -26.13 -51.23
N LEU A 127 33.98 -25.34 -51.64
CA LEU A 127 32.87 -25.84 -52.46
C LEU A 127 33.36 -25.99 -53.90
N PRO A 128 33.01 -27.08 -54.62
CA PRO A 128 33.35 -27.21 -56.03
C PRO A 128 32.76 -26.06 -56.85
N LYS A 129 33.40 -25.75 -57.99
CA LYS A 129 32.99 -24.58 -58.81
C LYS A 129 31.53 -24.72 -59.27
N GLY A 130 30.70 -23.74 -58.89
CA GLY A 130 29.27 -23.71 -59.25
C GLY A 130 28.37 -24.52 -58.31
N GLN A 131 28.93 -25.15 -57.27
CA GLN A 131 28.17 -25.80 -56.21
C GLN A 131 27.91 -24.81 -55.06
N LEU A 132 26.73 -24.92 -54.46
CA LEU A 132 26.30 -24.20 -53.25
C LEU A 132 26.08 -25.20 -52.12
N PHE A 133 26.17 -24.72 -50.89
CA PHE A 133 25.88 -25.54 -49.72
C PHE A 133 24.38 -25.86 -49.63
N ALA A 134 24.05 -27.15 -49.55
CA ALA A 134 22.66 -27.63 -49.48
C ALA A 134 22.29 -28.16 -48.08
N GLY A 135 23.23 -28.76 -47.34
CA GLY A 135 22.99 -29.26 -45.99
C GLY A 135 24.10 -30.16 -45.47
N THR A 136 23.85 -30.90 -44.39
CA THR A 136 24.81 -31.85 -43.81
C THR A 136 24.09 -33.01 -43.13
N PHE A 137 24.74 -34.16 -43.09
CA PHE A 137 24.35 -35.30 -42.25
C PHE A 137 25.63 -35.98 -41.75
N GLY A 138 25.64 -36.39 -40.48
CA GLY A 138 26.88 -36.81 -39.83
C GLY A 138 28.00 -35.78 -40.01
N ASP A 139 29.14 -36.21 -40.57
CA ASP A 139 30.27 -35.34 -40.88
C ASP A 139 30.39 -34.98 -42.38
N VAL A 140 29.36 -35.30 -43.17
CA VAL A 140 29.33 -35.12 -44.63
C VAL A 140 28.60 -33.83 -44.98
N VAL A 141 29.24 -32.99 -45.82
CA VAL A 141 28.61 -31.80 -46.39
C VAL A 141 27.94 -32.17 -47.70
N VAL A 142 26.72 -31.70 -47.89
CA VAL A 142 25.95 -31.88 -49.11
C VAL A 142 25.96 -30.56 -49.87
N THR A 143 26.34 -30.62 -51.14
CA THR A 143 26.29 -29.47 -52.05
C THR A 143 25.35 -29.73 -53.21
N ASP A 144 24.82 -28.65 -53.78
CA ASP A 144 23.97 -28.69 -54.97
C ASP A 144 24.40 -27.63 -55.99
N GLY A 145 24.26 -27.94 -57.28
CA GLY A 145 24.69 -27.06 -58.35
C GLY A 145 24.30 -27.56 -59.75
N PRO A 146 24.70 -26.84 -60.81
CA PRO A 146 24.30 -27.13 -62.20
C PRO A 146 24.70 -28.53 -62.71
N LEU A 147 25.64 -29.19 -62.04
CA LEU A 147 26.12 -30.53 -62.37
C LEU A 147 25.49 -31.63 -61.50
N GLY A 148 24.48 -31.29 -60.70
CA GLY A 148 23.88 -32.16 -59.70
C GLY A 148 24.53 -32.02 -58.32
N MET A 149 24.10 -32.83 -57.36
CA MET A 149 24.60 -32.78 -56.00
C MET A 149 25.94 -33.51 -55.83
N SER A 150 26.74 -33.07 -54.86
CA SER A 150 27.97 -33.74 -54.43
C SER A 150 28.01 -33.87 -52.91
N LEU A 151 28.65 -34.94 -52.42
CA LEU A 151 29.02 -35.12 -51.03
C LEU A 151 30.48 -34.71 -50.84
N LEU A 152 30.75 -33.83 -49.89
CA LEU A 152 32.11 -33.49 -49.47
C LEU A 152 32.40 -34.13 -48.13
N SER A 153 33.48 -34.90 -48.09
CA SER A 153 34.02 -35.52 -46.87
C SER A 153 35.50 -35.19 -46.74
N TRP A 154 36.03 -35.29 -45.53
CA TRP A 154 37.45 -35.08 -45.27
C TRP A 154 38.14 -36.43 -45.07
N GLU A 155 39.00 -36.81 -45.99
CA GLU A 155 39.74 -38.08 -45.98
C GLU A 155 41.23 -37.80 -46.23
N ASP A 156 42.11 -38.40 -45.42
CA ASP A 156 43.58 -38.33 -45.58
C ASP A 156 44.16 -36.92 -45.79
N GLY A 157 43.60 -35.93 -45.09
CA GLY A 157 44.07 -34.54 -45.12
C GLY A 157 43.63 -33.74 -46.36
N LYS A 158 42.70 -34.26 -47.16
CA LYS A 158 42.12 -33.57 -48.32
C LYS A 158 40.60 -33.68 -48.32
N VAL A 159 39.95 -32.75 -49.02
CA VAL A 159 38.52 -32.86 -49.31
C VAL A 159 38.31 -33.85 -50.43
N LYS A 160 37.50 -34.87 -50.19
CA LYS A 160 37.02 -35.82 -51.17
C LYS A 160 35.61 -35.43 -51.57
N GLU A 161 35.45 -35.16 -52.87
CA GLU A 161 34.15 -34.98 -53.51
C GLU A 161 33.65 -36.32 -54.05
N THR A 162 32.41 -36.69 -53.68
CA THR A 162 31.71 -37.86 -54.20
C THR A 162 30.43 -37.40 -54.89
N PRO A 163 30.33 -37.47 -56.23
CA PRO A 163 29.13 -37.10 -56.95
C PRO A 163 27.93 -37.95 -56.50
N VAL A 164 26.77 -37.33 -56.34
CA VAL A 164 25.54 -38.05 -56.01
C VAL A 164 24.98 -38.70 -57.28
N SER A 165 24.60 -39.98 -57.17
CA SER A 165 24.00 -40.77 -58.25
C SER A 165 22.67 -41.37 -57.82
N GLY A 166 21.80 -41.68 -58.78
CA GLY A 166 20.48 -42.25 -58.51
C GLY A 166 19.39 -41.23 -58.11
N ALA A 167 19.71 -39.93 -58.16
CA ALA A 167 18.74 -38.84 -58.01
C ALA A 167 18.59 -38.08 -59.34
N GLY A 168 17.37 -37.61 -59.64
CA GLY A 168 17.17 -36.54 -60.63
C GLY A 168 17.35 -35.17 -59.97
N GLN A 169 16.48 -34.20 -60.27
CA GLN A 169 16.55 -32.89 -59.64
C GLN A 169 16.11 -33.00 -58.17
N VAL A 170 17.01 -32.68 -57.23
CA VAL A 170 16.70 -32.67 -55.80
C VAL A 170 16.13 -31.29 -55.42
N HIS A 171 15.05 -31.30 -54.65
CA HIS A 171 14.32 -30.10 -54.22
C HIS A 171 14.61 -29.71 -52.78
N SER A 172 14.79 -30.70 -51.89
CA SER A 172 15.01 -30.44 -50.46
C SER A 172 15.67 -31.62 -49.74
N LEU A 173 16.33 -31.30 -48.63
CA LEU A 173 16.89 -32.24 -47.66
C LEU A 173 16.02 -32.25 -46.39
N TYR A 174 15.84 -33.42 -45.78
CA TYR A 174 15.06 -33.62 -44.57
C TYR A 174 15.95 -34.10 -43.41
N THR A 175 15.34 -34.75 -42.42
CA THR A 175 16.01 -35.40 -41.28
C THR A 175 16.87 -36.59 -41.73
N GLY A 176 17.82 -36.99 -40.89
CA GLY A 176 18.78 -38.04 -41.18
C GLY A 176 19.48 -38.55 -39.93
N ASN A 177 20.46 -39.42 -40.13
CA ASN A 177 21.37 -39.89 -39.08
C ASN A 177 22.82 -39.73 -39.56
N LYS A 178 23.78 -40.35 -38.86
CA LYS A 178 25.21 -40.24 -39.24
C LYS A 178 25.54 -40.91 -40.59
N ASP A 179 24.67 -41.77 -41.10
CA ASP A 179 24.90 -42.61 -42.28
C ASP A 179 24.20 -42.10 -43.55
N GLY A 180 23.24 -41.18 -43.41
CA GLY A 180 22.52 -40.60 -44.53
C GLY A 180 21.42 -39.63 -44.13
N THR A 181 20.75 -39.07 -45.13
CA THR A 181 19.61 -38.16 -44.96
C THR A 181 18.56 -38.41 -46.03
N PHE A 182 17.32 -38.02 -45.74
CA PHE A 182 16.25 -38.05 -46.73
C PHE A 182 16.35 -36.85 -47.68
N VAL A 183 16.12 -37.12 -48.97
CA VAL A 183 16.06 -36.13 -50.05
C VAL A 183 14.72 -36.24 -50.77
N GLN A 184 14.11 -35.12 -51.11
CA GLN A 184 13.00 -35.08 -52.08
C GLN A 184 13.56 -34.75 -53.45
N MET A 185 13.20 -35.55 -54.44
CA MET A 185 13.78 -35.49 -55.77
C MET A 185 12.76 -35.81 -56.85
N ASP A 186 12.97 -35.30 -58.06
CA ASP A 186 12.25 -35.76 -59.24
C ASP A 186 12.95 -36.98 -59.83
N LEU A 187 12.19 -38.05 -60.01
CA LEU A 187 12.64 -39.26 -60.68
C LEU A 187 11.58 -39.68 -61.70
N SER A 188 11.98 -39.74 -62.98
CA SER A 188 11.09 -40.16 -64.08
C SER A 188 9.79 -39.37 -64.20
N GLY A 189 9.82 -38.06 -63.88
CA GLY A 189 8.65 -37.17 -63.95
C GLY A 189 7.73 -37.21 -62.72
N MET A 190 8.11 -37.93 -61.66
CA MET A 190 7.41 -37.96 -60.37
C MET A 190 8.32 -37.42 -59.27
N THR A 191 7.76 -36.64 -58.35
CA THR A 191 8.47 -36.25 -57.13
C THR A 191 8.42 -37.41 -56.12
N MET A 192 9.58 -37.80 -55.61
CA MET A 192 9.79 -38.97 -54.76
C MET A 192 10.65 -38.59 -53.56
N ILE A 193 10.58 -39.36 -52.47
CA ILE A 193 11.52 -39.25 -51.35
C ILE A 193 12.50 -40.43 -51.41
N GLY A 194 13.79 -40.12 -51.32
CA GLY A 194 14.89 -41.08 -51.35
C GLY A 194 15.80 -40.94 -50.13
N TRP A 195 16.55 -41.99 -49.82
CA TRP A 195 17.60 -41.96 -48.82
C TRP A 195 18.95 -41.76 -49.49
N LEU A 196 19.57 -40.60 -49.25
CA LEU A 196 20.94 -40.29 -49.66
C LEU A 196 21.90 -40.84 -48.63
N GLY A 197 22.60 -41.93 -48.99
CA GLY A 197 23.63 -42.52 -48.15
C GLY A 197 24.98 -41.80 -48.27
N ARG A 198 25.85 -42.04 -47.29
CA ARG A 198 27.26 -41.62 -47.29
C ARG A 198 28.04 -42.06 -48.54
N ASP A 199 27.59 -43.10 -49.23
CA ASP A 199 28.18 -43.61 -50.47
C ASP A 199 27.83 -42.78 -51.71
N GLY A 200 27.05 -41.71 -51.57
CA GLY A 200 26.61 -40.88 -52.70
C GLY A 200 25.51 -41.51 -53.53
N ILE A 201 24.89 -42.61 -53.08
CA ILE A 201 23.83 -43.28 -53.80
C ILE A 201 22.48 -42.94 -53.14
N VAL A 202 21.58 -42.34 -53.92
CA VAL A 202 20.19 -42.16 -53.49
C VAL A 202 19.39 -43.43 -53.75
N ARG A 203 18.85 -43.99 -52.67
CA ARG A 203 18.01 -45.18 -52.69
C ARG A 203 16.55 -44.74 -52.64
N THR A 204 15.77 -45.13 -53.64
CA THR A 204 14.32 -44.86 -53.65
C THR A 204 13.64 -45.59 -52.50
N THR A 205 12.64 -44.95 -51.92
CA THR A 205 11.82 -45.52 -50.86
C THR A 205 10.37 -45.71 -51.34
N HIS A 206 9.53 -46.37 -50.54
CA HIS A 206 8.08 -46.44 -50.78
C HIS A 206 7.36 -45.09 -50.56
N LEU A 207 8.07 -44.07 -50.12
CA LEU A 207 7.54 -42.74 -49.84
C LEU A 207 7.27 -42.00 -51.16
N GLN A 208 6.02 -41.95 -51.59
CA GLN A 208 5.61 -41.04 -52.66
C GLN A 208 5.45 -39.63 -52.07
N ALA A 209 5.97 -38.62 -52.78
CA ALA A 209 5.61 -37.25 -52.47
C ALA A 209 4.23 -36.99 -53.10
N GLU A 210 3.16 -37.00 -52.30
CA GLU A 210 1.88 -36.48 -52.79
C GLU A 210 2.03 -34.98 -53.02
N GLN A 211 1.39 -34.46 -54.08
CA GLN A 211 1.71 -33.16 -54.68
C GLN A 211 1.62 -31.95 -53.72
N TYR A 212 1.14 -32.11 -52.47
CA TYR A 212 1.08 -31.05 -51.45
C TYR A 212 1.24 -31.47 -49.96
N ASP A 213 1.51 -32.75 -49.60
CA ASP A 213 1.72 -33.17 -48.19
C ASP A 213 2.51 -34.51 -48.10
N ASN A 214 3.79 -34.45 -47.73
CA ASN A 214 4.70 -35.62 -47.70
C ASN A 214 4.58 -36.49 -46.43
N GLY A 215 3.67 -36.14 -45.51
CA GLY A 215 3.67 -36.72 -44.17
C GLY A 215 4.82 -36.17 -43.30
N LYS A 216 4.79 -36.48 -42.00
CA LYS A 216 5.90 -36.19 -41.07
C LYS A 216 6.89 -37.34 -41.12
N ILE A 217 8.17 -37.05 -41.37
CA ILE A 217 9.24 -38.05 -41.46
C ILE A 217 10.28 -37.74 -40.39
N GLU A 218 10.66 -38.75 -39.60
CA GLU A 218 11.74 -38.66 -38.62
C GLU A 218 12.60 -39.94 -38.58
N VAL A 219 13.86 -39.80 -38.19
CA VAL A 219 14.82 -40.91 -38.05
C VAL A 219 15.27 -41.02 -36.61
N GLY A 220 15.13 -42.22 -36.03
CA GLY A 220 15.65 -42.57 -34.72
C GLY A 220 16.51 -43.82 -34.79
N GLY A 221 17.82 -43.67 -34.55
CA GLY A 221 18.78 -44.77 -34.70
C GLY A 221 18.85 -45.30 -36.13
N ASP A 222 18.61 -46.60 -36.30
CA ASP A 222 18.55 -47.30 -37.58
C ASP A 222 17.13 -47.38 -38.17
N ARG A 223 16.15 -46.69 -37.57
CA ARG A 223 14.75 -46.71 -38.00
C ARG A 223 14.29 -45.35 -38.51
N ALA A 224 13.57 -45.38 -39.62
CA ALA A 224 12.85 -44.22 -40.16
C ALA A 224 11.36 -44.43 -40.01
N VAL A 225 10.63 -43.36 -39.66
CA VAL A 225 9.18 -43.37 -39.51
C VAL A 225 8.60 -42.31 -40.44
N GLN A 226 7.61 -42.69 -41.24
CA GLN A 226 6.73 -41.73 -41.91
C GLN A 226 5.34 -41.85 -41.29
N TRP A 227 4.75 -40.72 -40.92
CA TRP A 227 3.38 -40.60 -40.49
C TRP A 227 2.60 -39.75 -41.49
N THR A 228 1.53 -40.28 -42.06
CA THR A 228 0.69 -39.62 -43.06
C THR A 228 -0.61 -39.09 -42.46
N LYS A 229 -1.24 -38.14 -43.16
CA LYS A 229 -2.45 -37.44 -42.71
C LYS A 229 -3.67 -38.35 -42.50
N ASP A 230 -3.72 -39.49 -43.19
CA ASP A 230 -4.72 -40.54 -42.96
C ASP A 230 -4.51 -41.31 -41.63
N GLY A 231 -3.50 -40.93 -40.85
CA GLY A 231 -3.19 -41.50 -39.55
C GLY A 231 -2.31 -42.75 -39.60
N LYS A 232 -1.87 -43.20 -40.79
CA LYS A 232 -0.97 -44.36 -40.89
C LYS A 232 0.47 -43.96 -40.63
N ALA A 233 1.17 -44.75 -39.83
CA ALA A 233 2.61 -44.63 -39.67
C ALA A 233 3.29 -45.92 -40.11
N THR A 234 4.30 -45.80 -40.96
CA THR A 234 5.10 -46.92 -41.45
C THR A 234 6.53 -46.76 -40.95
N VAL A 235 7.14 -47.85 -40.51
CA VAL A 235 8.49 -47.88 -39.97
C VAL A 235 9.38 -48.80 -40.81
N TRP A 236 10.57 -48.30 -41.16
CA TRP A 236 11.57 -49.01 -41.95
C TRP A 236 12.93 -49.01 -41.26
N LYS A 237 13.79 -49.95 -41.67
CA LYS A 237 15.22 -49.86 -41.39
C LYS A 237 15.89 -48.94 -42.41
N THR A 238 16.78 -48.06 -41.96
CA THR A 238 17.51 -47.15 -42.86
C THR A 238 18.48 -47.89 -43.79
N SER A 239 18.81 -49.15 -43.50
CA SER A 239 19.60 -50.01 -44.36
C SER A 239 18.80 -50.65 -45.50
N ASP A 240 17.48 -50.78 -45.36
CA ASP A 240 16.59 -51.42 -46.34
C ASP A 240 15.16 -50.87 -46.23
N PHE A 241 14.81 -49.98 -47.15
CA PHE A 241 13.49 -49.36 -47.22
C PHE A 241 12.45 -50.20 -47.97
N TRP A 242 12.85 -51.27 -48.65
CA TRP A 242 11.95 -52.17 -49.37
C TRP A 242 11.47 -53.33 -48.49
N ALA A 243 12.19 -53.60 -47.39
CA ALA A 243 11.69 -54.42 -46.29
C ALA A 243 10.91 -53.54 -45.28
N SER A 244 9.57 -53.55 -45.37
CA SER A 244 8.75 -53.00 -44.27
C SER A 244 8.88 -53.89 -43.04
N THR A 245 9.16 -53.29 -41.88
CA THR A 245 9.25 -54.03 -40.62
C THR A 245 7.97 -53.93 -39.81
N ASP A 246 7.28 -52.78 -39.78
CA ASP A 246 6.06 -52.57 -38.99
C ASP A 246 5.14 -51.46 -39.58
N GLN A 247 3.83 -51.60 -39.41
CA GLN A 247 2.81 -50.58 -39.72
C GLN A 247 1.84 -50.41 -38.55
N LEU A 248 1.51 -49.16 -38.21
CA LEU A 248 0.60 -48.81 -37.12
C LEU A 248 -0.27 -47.60 -37.47
N THR A 249 -1.31 -47.36 -36.66
CA THR A 249 -2.17 -46.18 -36.76
C THR A 249 -1.90 -45.25 -35.59
N ILE A 250 -1.59 -43.99 -35.89
CA ILE A 250 -1.36 -42.92 -34.92
C ILE A 250 -2.37 -41.81 -35.20
N GLY A 251 -3.19 -41.48 -34.19
CA GLY A 251 -4.18 -40.39 -34.28
C GLY A 251 -3.58 -39.01 -33.99
N GLY A 252 -4.29 -37.96 -34.41
CA GLY A 252 -3.98 -36.57 -34.04
C GLY A 252 -2.91 -35.88 -34.89
N TYR A 253 -2.78 -36.25 -36.17
CA TYR A 253 -1.77 -35.74 -37.12
C TYR A 253 -1.60 -34.22 -37.11
N ASP A 254 -2.71 -33.47 -37.19
CA ASP A 254 -2.71 -32.01 -37.28
C ASP A 254 -2.36 -31.31 -35.95
N THR A 255 -2.31 -32.03 -34.83
CA THR A 255 -2.16 -31.45 -33.47
C THR A 255 -0.99 -32.04 -32.68
N SER A 256 -0.21 -32.93 -33.30
CA SER A 256 0.89 -33.65 -32.66
C SER A 256 2.10 -33.70 -33.57
N GLN A 257 3.31 -33.75 -33.02
CA GLN A 257 4.55 -33.84 -33.79
C GLN A 257 5.16 -35.24 -33.68
N LEU A 258 5.64 -35.75 -34.81
CA LEU A 258 6.42 -36.98 -34.83
C LEU A 258 7.80 -36.67 -34.25
N LEU A 259 8.27 -37.46 -33.29
CA LEU A 259 9.62 -37.30 -32.74
C LEU A 259 10.61 -38.31 -33.29
N GLY A 260 10.16 -39.49 -33.73
CA GLY A 260 11.00 -40.56 -34.27
C GLY A 260 10.79 -41.90 -33.55
N ALA A 261 11.61 -42.90 -33.88
CA ALA A 261 11.54 -44.24 -33.28
C ALA A 261 12.56 -44.41 -32.14
N VAL A 262 12.12 -44.99 -31.01
CA VAL A 262 12.97 -45.36 -29.89
C VAL A 262 12.65 -46.80 -29.47
N GLY A 263 13.62 -47.70 -29.64
CA GLY A 263 13.38 -49.13 -29.45
C GLY A 263 12.20 -49.61 -30.31
N ASP A 264 11.29 -50.38 -29.72
CA ASP A 264 10.08 -50.90 -30.38
C ASP A 264 8.87 -49.95 -30.31
N ASN A 265 9.09 -48.64 -30.26
CA ASN A 265 8.04 -47.64 -30.17
C ASN A 265 8.28 -46.45 -31.11
N VAL A 266 7.19 -45.85 -31.59
CA VAL A 266 7.20 -44.51 -32.20
C VAL A 266 6.85 -43.50 -31.12
N LEU A 267 7.66 -42.46 -30.97
CA LEU A 267 7.40 -41.36 -30.04
C LEU A 267 6.69 -40.20 -30.76
N VAL A 268 5.65 -39.68 -30.11
CA VAL A 268 4.81 -38.59 -30.62
C VAL A 268 4.62 -37.55 -29.51
N ALA A 269 4.90 -36.29 -29.82
CA ALA A 269 4.62 -35.16 -28.94
C ALA A 269 3.20 -34.63 -29.17
N ARG A 270 2.33 -34.74 -28.17
CA ARG A 270 0.95 -34.26 -28.21
C ARG A 270 0.83 -32.94 -27.46
N ARG A 271 0.30 -31.92 -28.11
CA ARG A 271 0.12 -30.62 -27.47
C ARG A 271 -0.92 -30.71 -26.35
N VAL A 272 -0.58 -30.19 -25.17
CA VAL A 272 -1.45 -30.21 -23.98
C VAL A 272 -2.17 -28.87 -23.79
N ALA A 273 -1.57 -27.76 -24.20
CA ALA A 273 -2.18 -26.43 -24.10
C ALA A 273 -2.96 -26.04 -25.36
N THR A 274 -4.24 -25.66 -25.22
CA THR A 274 -5.10 -25.16 -26.31
C THR A 274 -5.25 -23.64 -26.22
N GLY A 275 -4.33 -22.90 -26.83
CA GLY A 275 -4.36 -21.44 -26.92
C GLY A 275 -2.99 -20.86 -27.31
N GLY A 276 -2.96 -19.87 -28.21
CA GLY A 276 -1.71 -19.26 -28.70
C GLY A 276 -1.05 -20.01 -29.88
N GLN A 277 -0.07 -19.36 -30.50
CA GLN A 277 0.70 -19.89 -31.65
C GLN A 277 1.45 -21.17 -31.27
N GLU A 278 1.45 -22.18 -32.15
CA GLU A 278 2.19 -23.43 -31.96
C GLU A 278 3.70 -23.16 -31.96
N ARG A 279 4.39 -23.59 -30.89
CA ARG A 279 5.84 -23.43 -30.75
C ARG A 279 6.45 -24.72 -30.26
N TYR A 280 7.17 -25.43 -31.12
CA TYR A 280 7.74 -26.74 -30.81
C TYR A 280 8.78 -26.75 -29.68
N SER A 281 9.33 -25.59 -29.37
CA SER A 281 10.31 -25.40 -28.32
C SER A 281 9.72 -25.23 -26.92
N GLN A 282 8.41 -25.04 -26.78
CA GLN A 282 7.78 -24.80 -25.50
C GLN A 282 7.54 -26.10 -24.75
N LEU A 283 7.58 -26.06 -23.42
CA LEU A 283 7.32 -27.20 -22.55
C LEU A 283 5.80 -27.44 -22.36
N ASP A 284 5.04 -27.49 -23.45
CA ASP A 284 3.58 -27.66 -23.47
C ASP A 284 3.12 -28.93 -24.19
N TYR A 285 4.03 -29.87 -24.43
CA TYR A 285 3.74 -31.17 -25.04
C TYR A 285 3.85 -32.31 -24.03
N ARG A 286 3.03 -33.34 -24.25
CA ARG A 286 3.15 -34.66 -23.63
C ARG A 286 3.72 -35.62 -24.64
N VAL A 287 4.80 -36.33 -24.32
CA VAL A 287 5.36 -37.37 -25.19
C VAL A 287 4.72 -38.70 -24.87
N VAL A 288 4.15 -39.33 -25.90
CA VAL A 288 3.59 -40.68 -25.84
C VAL A 288 4.39 -41.63 -26.70
N ALA A 289 4.57 -42.85 -26.22
CA ALA A 289 5.09 -43.98 -26.96
C ALA A 289 3.93 -44.80 -27.52
N VAL A 290 3.95 -45.01 -28.84
CA VAL A 290 3.04 -45.88 -29.57
C VAL A 290 3.79 -47.18 -29.92
N PRO A 291 3.42 -48.33 -29.32
CA PRO A 291 4.13 -49.59 -29.57
C PRO A 291 3.98 -50.07 -31.01
N LEU A 292 5.07 -50.50 -31.64
CA LEU A 292 5.06 -50.98 -33.04
C LEU A 292 4.18 -52.24 -33.22
N LYS A 293 4.18 -53.13 -32.22
CA LYS A 293 3.43 -54.40 -32.24
C LYS A 293 1.95 -54.23 -31.86
N GLY A 294 1.47 -52.99 -31.77
CA GLY A 294 0.14 -52.65 -31.28
C GLY A 294 0.01 -52.70 -29.76
N GLY A 295 -1.04 -52.07 -29.24
CA GLY A 295 -1.30 -51.90 -27.81
C GLY A 295 -1.65 -50.46 -27.45
N PRO A 296 -2.00 -50.19 -26.18
CA PRO A 296 -2.30 -48.84 -25.74
C PRO A 296 -1.04 -47.97 -25.75
N GLU A 297 -1.21 -46.69 -26.08
CA GLU A 297 -0.17 -45.69 -25.94
C GLU A 297 0.25 -45.54 -24.47
N ARG A 298 1.52 -45.20 -24.26
CA ARG A 298 2.09 -44.97 -22.92
C ARG A 298 2.64 -43.57 -22.84
N VAL A 299 2.32 -42.84 -21.79
CA VAL A 299 2.96 -41.55 -21.53
C VAL A 299 4.39 -41.79 -21.09
N VAL A 300 5.34 -41.18 -21.80
CA VAL A 300 6.77 -41.21 -21.47
C VAL A 300 7.18 -39.94 -20.73
N LEU A 301 6.69 -38.78 -21.19
CA LEU A 301 6.92 -37.49 -20.55
C LEU A 301 5.61 -36.72 -20.48
N GLU A 302 5.23 -36.27 -19.28
CA GLU A 302 4.03 -35.46 -19.09
C GLU A 302 4.19 -34.02 -19.61
N LYS A 303 5.41 -33.48 -19.55
CA LYS A 303 5.74 -32.11 -19.95
C LYS A 303 7.10 -32.08 -20.65
N ALA A 304 7.10 -31.75 -21.93
CA ALA A 304 8.27 -31.74 -22.80
C ALA A 304 8.12 -30.74 -23.94
N THR A 305 9.22 -30.50 -24.66
CA THR A 305 9.20 -29.86 -25.97
C THR A 305 8.73 -30.85 -27.04
N ALA A 306 8.51 -30.36 -28.26
CA ALA A 306 8.33 -31.15 -29.47
C ALA A 306 9.58 -31.15 -30.36
N MET A 307 10.75 -30.81 -29.79
CA MET A 307 12.03 -30.78 -30.50
C MET A 307 12.98 -31.80 -29.89
N ALA A 308 13.10 -32.95 -30.55
CA ALA A 308 13.98 -34.02 -30.15
C ALA A 308 15.14 -34.20 -31.15
N ARG A 309 16.27 -34.73 -30.67
CA ARG A 309 17.43 -35.11 -31.50
C ARG A 309 17.98 -36.44 -31.04
N PHE A 310 18.50 -37.24 -31.97
CA PHE A 310 19.02 -38.56 -31.67
C PHE A 310 20.55 -38.58 -31.64
N LYS A 311 21.08 -39.28 -30.64
CA LYS A 311 22.49 -39.71 -30.62
C LYS A 311 22.70 -40.82 -31.66
N ALA A 312 23.96 -41.07 -32.01
CA ALA A 312 24.34 -42.17 -32.90
C ALA A 312 23.88 -43.56 -32.43
N ASP A 313 23.72 -43.76 -31.12
CA ASP A 313 23.25 -45.01 -30.51
C ASP A 313 21.72 -45.18 -30.53
N GLY A 314 20.98 -44.22 -31.08
CA GLY A 314 19.51 -44.24 -31.13
C GLY A 314 18.81 -43.73 -29.87
N THR A 315 19.56 -43.25 -28.86
CA THR A 315 18.99 -42.56 -27.69
C THR A 315 18.44 -41.21 -28.12
N MET A 316 17.19 -40.91 -27.75
CA MET A 316 16.57 -39.62 -28.01
C MET A 316 16.89 -38.63 -26.90
N LEU A 317 17.31 -37.42 -27.25
CA LEU A 317 17.41 -36.29 -26.34
C LEU A 317 16.24 -35.33 -26.55
N ILE A 318 15.65 -34.86 -25.47
CA ILE A 318 14.54 -33.91 -25.49
C ILE A 318 14.54 -33.01 -24.25
N GLY A 319 14.07 -31.77 -24.42
CA GLY A 319 13.80 -30.87 -23.30
C GLY A 319 12.53 -31.29 -22.56
N ALA A 320 12.59 -31.46 -21.24
CA ALA A 320 11.47 -31.93 -20.45
C ALA A 320 11.45 -31.42 -19.01
N VAL A 321 10.32 -31.64 -18.32
CA VAL A 321 10.19 -31.51 -16.87
C VAL A 321 9.82 -32.87 -16.30
N VAL A 322 10.69 -33.43 -15.46
CA VAL A 322 10.48 -34.72 -14.77
C VAL A 322 10.67 -34.48 -13.27
N ASP A 323 9.69 -34.88 -12.47
CA ASP A 323 9.66 -34.69 -11.01
C ASP A 323 9.95 -33.25 -10.56
N GLY A 324 9.45 -32.27 -11.33
CA GLY A 324 9.65 -30.83 -11.06
C GLY A 324 10.98 -30.26 -11.54
N HIS A 325 11.88 -31.07 -12.08
CA HIS A 325 13.17 -30.63 -12.59
C HIS A 325 13.13 -30.40 -14.11
N GLN A 326 13.30 -29.16 -14.52
CA GLN A 326 13.41 -28.78 -15.93
C GLN A 326 14.83 -29.02 -16.45
N GLY A 327 14.96 -29.59 -17.64
CA GLY A 327 16.26 -29.83 -18.25
C GLY A 327 16.21 -30.66 -19.52
N VAL A 328 17.35 -31.23 -19.88
CA VAL A 328 17.49 -32.17 -20.99
C VAL A 328 17.47 -33.60 -20.45
N TYR A 329 16.64 -34.43 -21.07
CA TYR A 329 16.43 -35.83 -20.72
C TYR A 329 16.74 -36.73 -21.91
N ALA A 330 17.33 -37.88 -21.62
CA ALA A 330 17.54 -38.96 -22.56
C ALA A 330 16.42 -40.00 -22.40
N VAL A 331 15.90 -40.47 -23.52
CA VAL A 331 14.94 -41.57 -23.58
C VAL A 331 15.61 -42.75 -24.28
N GLY A 332 15.90 -43.79 -23.50
CA GLY A 332 16.53 -45.02 -23.96
C GLY A 332 15.55 -45.96 -24.66
N SER A 333 16.08 -47.03 -25.27
CA SER A 333 15.28 -48.01 -26.03
C SER A 333 14.26 -48.79 -25.18
N ALA A 334 14.46 -48.85 -23.86
CA ALA A 334 13.50 -49.40 -22.90
C ALA A 334 12.45 -48.38 -22.44
N LEU A 335 12.45 -47.17 -23.02
CA LEU A 335 11.69 -45.99 -22.58
C LEU A 335 12.06 -45.50 -21.18
N ASP A 336 13.25 -45.84 -20.70
CA ASP A 336 13.83 -45.27 -19.50
C ASP A 336 14.17 -43.80 -19.74
N VAL A 337 13.72 -42.94 -18.83
CA VAL A 337 13.95 -41.50 -18.87
C VAL A 337 15.06 -41.16 -17.89
N THR A 338 16.19 -40.66 -18.41
CA THR A 338 17.35 -40.29 -17.59
C THR A 338 17.66 -38.81 -17.73
N LYS A 339 17.87 -38.11 -16.61
CA LYS A 339 18.27 -36.71 -16.62
C LYS A 339 19.69 -36.61 -17.15
N VAL A 340 19.87 -35.94 -18.29
CA VAL A 340 21.21 -35.66 -18.85
C VAL A 340 21.76 -34.40 -18.20
N ARG A 341 20.94 -33.35 -18.12
CA ARG A 341 21.34 -32.08 -17.54
C ARG A 341 20.13 -31.32 -17.03
N GLU A 342 20.25 -30.78 -15.82
CA GLU A 342 19.30 -29.80 -15.31
C GLU A 342 19.54 -28.44 -15.95
N SER A 343 18.47 -27.74 -16.33
CA SER A 343 18.57 -26.38 -16.85
C SER A 343 19.22 -25.48 -15.79
N PRO A 344 20.20 -24.64 -16.16
CA PRO A 344 20.74 -23.66 -15.23
C PRO A 344 19.63 -22.69 -14.80
N ALA A 345 19.63 -22.32 -13.53
CA ALA A 345 18.68 -21.34 -13.01
C ALA A 345 19.26 -19.93 -13.17
N LEU A 346 18.59 -19.10 -13.96
CA LEU A 346 18.99 -17.72 -14.24
C LEU A 346 18.35 -16.76 -13.23
N PRO A 347 19.08 -15.73 -12.74
CA PRO A 347 18.49 -14.71 -11.88
C PRO A 347 17.47 -13.86 -12.63
N SER A 348 16.34 -13.60 -11.99
CA SER A 348 15.49 -12.46 -12.33
C SER A 348 16.31 -11.18 -12.22
N VAL A 349 16.11 -10.27 -13.18
CA VAL A 349 16.79 -8.97 -13.18
C VAL A 349 15.78 -7.90 -12.78
N PRO A 350 15.88 -7.30 -11.57
CA PRO A 350 15.12 -6.10 -11.25
C PRO A 350 15.53 -4.96 -12.19
N THR A 351 14.59 -4.40 -12.94
CA THR A 351 14.80 -3.31 -13.90
C THR A 351 14.24 -1.97 -13.42
N ALA A 352 13.40 -1.99 -12.38
CA ALA A 352 12.98 -0.80 -11.65
C ALA A 352 12.75 -1.12 -10.16
N LEU A 353 12.94 -0.14 -9.29
CA LEU A 353 12.77 -0.28 -7.85
C LEU A 353 12.24 0.99 -7.18
N ALA A 354 11.35 0.81 -6.20
CA ALA A 354 10.83 1.86 -5.34
C ALA A 354 10.82 1.38 -3.89
N LEU A 355 11.25 2.25 -2.98
CA LEU A 355 11.27 1.98 -1.54
C LEU A 355 10.57 3.13 -0.81
N ALA A 356 9.62 2.80 0.05
CA ALA A 356 8.98 3.77 0.94
C ALA A 356 8.37 3.07 2.15
N GLN A 357 8.52 3.66 3.34
CA GLN A 357 7.89 3.14 4.57
C GLN A 357 8.24 1.67 4.85
N GLY A 358 9.48 1.26 4.55
CA GLY A 358 9.90 -0.14 4.68
C GLY A 358 9.24 -1.09 3.68
N ARG A 359 8.76 -0.61 2.53
CA ARG A 359 8.19 -1.44 1.45
C ARG A 359 9.02 -1.37 0.18
N LEU A 360 9.74 -2.45 -0.12
CA LEU A 360 10.51 -2.58 -1.35
C LEU A 360 9.61 -3.13 -2.46
N ASN A 361 9.51 -2.42 -3.58
CA ASN A 361 8.84 -2.88 -4.78
C ASN A 361 9.85 -2.95 -5.92
N THR A 362 9.84 -4.04 -6.68
CA THR A 362 10.70 -4.22 -7.86
C THR A 362 9.90 -4.64 -9.07
N VAL A 363 10.36 -4.23 -10.25
CA VAL A 363 9.87 -4.73 -11.54
C VAL A 363 10.92 -5.69 -12.06
N ASP A 364 10.59 -6.98 -12.06
CA ASP A 364 11.55 -8.04 -12.33
C ASP A 364 11.34 -8.59 -13.75
N ARG A 365 12.41 -8.62 -14.53
CA ARG A 365 12.47 -9.36 -15.79
C ARG A 365 12.92 -10.79 -15.52
N ILE A 366 12.06 -11.76 -15.81
CA ILE A 366 12.33 -13.18 -15.61
C ILE A 366 12.93 -13.78 -16.90
N PRO A 367 14.13 -14.36 -16.86
CA PRO A 367 14.70 -15.06 -18.00
C PRO A 367 13.90 -16.33 -18.35
N GLY A 368 13.82 -16.66 -19.64
CA GLY A 368 13.35 -17.97 -20.11
C GLY A 368 11.83 -18.16 -20.21
N ALA A 369 11.03 -17.63 -19.28
CA ALA A 369 9.56 -17.62 -19.43
C ALA A 369 9.14 -16.77 -20.65
N ASP A 370 7.85 -16.56 -20.89
CA ASP A 370 7.34 -15.66 -21.94
C ASP A 370 8.03 -14.27 -22.00
N GLY A 371 8.88 -13.88 -21.03
CA GLY A 371 10.23 -13.27 -21.21
C GLY A 371 10.31 -11.85 -21.75
N VAL A 372 9.16 -11.42 -22.27
CA VAL A 372 8.82 -10.15 -22.86
C VAL A 372 8.20 -9.28 -21.78
N TYR A 373 7.46 -9.85 -20.81
CA TYR A 373 6.68 -9.08 -19.84
C TYR A 373 7.31 -9.10 -18.44
N PRO A 374 7.67 -7.92 -17.89
CA PRO A 374 8.18 -7.82 -16.54
C PRO A 374 7.06 -8.04 -15.51
N ARG A 375 7.44 -8.42 -14.28
CA ARG A 375 6.52 -8.69 -13.17
C ARG A 375 6.79 -7.77 -11.99
N LEU A 376 5.72 -7.29 -11.36
CA LEU A 376 5.84 -6.48 -10.15
C LEU A 376 5.95 -7.38 -8.91
N ARG A 377 6.97 -7.15 -8.09
CA ARG A 377 7.17 -7.79 -6.78
C ARG A 377 7.06 -6.76 -5.66
N GLY A 378 6.60 -7.21 -4.50
CA GLY A 378 6.61 -6.44 -3.26
C GLY A 378 7.21 -7.23 -2.11
N ILE A 379 7.95 -6.56 -1.23
CA ILE A 379 8.53 -7.10 0.01
C ILE A 379 8.34 -6.05 1.11
N ASP A 380 7.69 -6.44 2.19
CA ASP A 380 7.67 -5.66 3.43
C ASP A 380 8.93 -5.98 4.24
N LEU A 381 9.65 -4.93 4.63
CA LEU A 381 10.81 -5.00 5.50
C LEU A 381 10.40 -4.82 6.97
N SER A 382 11.18 -5.33 7.90
CA SER A 382 11.03 -4.97 9.31
C SER A 382 11.28 -3.46 9.49
N VAL A 383 10.45 -2.84 10.33
CA VAL A 383 10.55 -1.42 10.68
C VAL A 383 11.10 -1.20 12.09
N THR A 384 11.28 -2.28 12.85
CA THR A 384 11.89 -2.32 14.19
C THR A 384 12.93 -3.42 14.26
N GLY A 385 13.97 -3.20 15.08
CA GLY A 385 15.03 -4.19 15.27
C GLY A 385 15.94 -4.34 14.03
N PRO A 386 16.66 -5.47 13.89
CA PRO A 386 17.46 -5.73 12.70
C PRO A 386 16.62 -5.74 11.42
N LEU A 387 17.21 -5.27 10.32
CA LEU A 387 16.55 -5.24 9.02
C LEU A 387 16.38 -6.67 8.49
N THR A 388 15.14 -7.05 8.20
CA THR A 388 14.76 -8.37 7.67
C THR A 388 13.74 -8.21 6.55
N ALA A 389 13.74 -9.14 5.60
CA ALA A 389 12.73 -9.19 4.54
C ALA A 389 11.60 -10.16 4.92
N GLY A 390 10.37 -9.70 4.77
CA GLY A 390 9.20 -10.56 4.69
C GLY A 390 9.15 -11.37 3.38
N PRO A 391 8.07 -12.14 3.17
CA PRO A 391 7.90 -12.93 1.96
C PRO A 391 7.77 -12.03 0.72
N ARG A 392 8.36 -12.47 -0.40
CA ARG A 392 8.15 -11.85 -1.71
C ARG A 392 6.73 -12.11 -2.20
N VAL A 393 6.01 -11.05 -2.53
CA VAL A 393 4.64 -11.10 -3.06
C VAL A 393 4.66 -10.80 -4.56
N ASP A 394 4.15 -11.72 -5.37
CA ASP A 394 3.90 -11.50 -6.79
C ASP A 394 2.62 -10.67 -6.99
N ARG A 395 2.79 -9.45 -7.51
CA ARG A 395 1.71 -8.51 -7.81
C ARG A 395 1.30 -8.54 -9.30
N GLY A 396 1.80 -9.48 -10.09
CA GLY A 396 1.37 -9.76 -11.46
C GLY A 396 2.17 -9.03 -12.54
N THR A 397 1.62 -9.04 -13.76
CA THR A 397 2.15 -8.35 -14.96
C THR A 397 1.00 -7.62 -15.65
N ASP A 398 1.31 -6.54 -16.38
CA ASP A 398 0.33 -5.74 -17.13
C ASP A 398 0.39 -6.02 -18.64
N GLY A 399 1.11 -7.07 -19.07
CA GLY A 399 1.25 -7.44 -20.49
C GLY A 399 1.97 -6.39 -21.36
N ALA A 400 2.62 -5.41 -20.74
CA ALA A 400 3.44 -4.40 -21.41
C ALA A 400 4.89 -4.91 -21.52
N VAL A 401 5.50 -4.79 -22.70
CA VAL A 401 6.91 -5.20 -22.92
C VAL A 401 7.89 -4.22 -22.27
N GLU A 402 7.48 -2.96 -22.13
CA GLU A 402 8.30 -1.91 -21.56
C GLU A 402 8.38 -2.00 -20.03
N THR A 403 9.53 -1.58 -19.48
CA THR A 403 9.69 -1.41 -18.03
C THR A 403 9.17 -0.04 -17.63
N PRO A 404 8.12 0.07 -16.80
CA PRO A 404 7.65 1.35 -16.31
C PRO A 404 8.61 1.95 -15.28
N GLU A 405 8.64 3.27 -15.18
CA GLU A 405 9.15 3.93 -13.98
C GLU A 405 8.16 3.71 -12.84
N ILE A 406 8.65 3.29 -11.67
CA ILE A 406 7.81 3.09 -10.49
C ILE A 406 8.22 4.04 -9.36
N GLN A 407 7.24 4.64 -8.70
CA GLN A 407 7.46 5.46 -7.52
C GLN A 407 6.40 5.18 -6.47
N ALA A 408 6.80 5.15 -5.20
CA ALA A 408 5.89 4.92 -4.08
C ALA A 408 5.36 6.25 -3.52
N THR A 409 4.08 6.27 -3.20
CA THR A 409 3.42 7.44 -2.60
C THR A 409 3.78 7.63 -1.13
N GLY A 410 4.20 6.57 -0.44
CA GLY A 410 4.41 6.58 1.02
C GLY A 410 3.18 6.26 1.84
N ASP A 411 2.07 5.88 1.21
CA ASP A 411 0.86 5.37 1.87
C ASP A 411 0.46 3.97 1.37
N GLY A 412 1.44 3.22 0.87
CA GLY A 412 1.26 1.86 0.35
C GLY A 412 0.94 1.78 -1.14
N ARG A 413 0.57 2.89 -1.79
CA ARG A 413 0.32 2.93 -3.23
C ARG A 413 1.60 3.04 -4.04
N LEU A 414 1.52 2.51 -5.26
CA LEU A 414 2.58 2.60 -6.26
C LEU A 414 2.03 3.30 -7.51
N VAL A 415 2.81 4.22 -8.05
CA VAL A 415 2.50 4.89 -9.32
C VAL A 415 3.47 4.38 -10.39
N GLN A 416 2.93 4.02 -11.55
CA GLN A 416 3.68 3.62 -12.72
C GLN A 416 3.59 4.73 -13.78
N ARG A 417 4.72 5.11 -14.35
CA ARG A 417 4.78 5.99 -15.52
C ARG A 417 5.36 5.22 -16.71
N LEU A 418 4.59 5.15 -17.78
CA LEU A 418 4.97 4.52 -19.04
C LEU A 418 5.84 5.44 -19.91
N ALA A 419 6.52 4.89 -20.92
CA ALA A 419 7.41 5.67 -21.79
C ALA A 419 6.66 6.77 -22.56
N ASP A 420 5.38 6.56 -22.86
CA ASP A 420 4.51 7.53 -23.54
C ASP A 420 3.91 8.62 -22.61
N GLY A 421 4.35 8.64 -21.35
CA GLY A 421 3.92 9.55 -20.30
C GLY A 421 2.63 9.14 -19.58
N THR A 422 1.99 8.02 -19.94
CA THR A 422 0.78 7.54 -19.26
C THR A 422 1.07 7.22 -17.80
N VAL A 423 0.22 7.70 -16.90
CA VAL A 423 0.35 7.48 -15.45
C VAL A 423 -0.71 6.47 -15.00
N LYS A 424 -0.28 5.44 -14.27
CA LYS A 424 -1.16 4.45 -13.63
C LYS A 424 -0.91 4.39 -12.13
N VAL A 425 -1.92 4.01 -11.36
CA VAL A 425 -1.86 3.89 -9.90
C VAL A 425 -2.30 2.51 -9.48
N LEU A 426 -1.52 1.89 -8.62
CA LEU A 426 -1.83 0.61 -8.01
C LEU A 426 -2.02 0.83 -6.52
N ASP A 427 -3.22 0.50 -6.04
CA ASP A 427 -3.54 0.65 -4.62
C ASP A 427 -2.73 -0.30 -3.73
N GLU A 428 -2.69 -0.01 -2.43
CA GLU A 428 -1.98 -0.81 -1.46
C GLU A 428 -2.42 -2.29 -1.51
N GLY A 429 -1.46 -3.21 -1.64
CA GLY A 429 -1.72 -4.65 -1.72
C GLY A 429 -2.37 -5.17 -3.00
N ALA A 430 -2.82 -4.30 -3.91
CA ALA A 430 -3.49 -4.71 -5.15
C ALA A 430 -2.54 -5.42 -6.14
N LYS A 431 -3.08 -6.26 -7.03
CA LYS A 431 -2.35 -6.85 -8.17
C LYS A 431 -2.58 -6.03 -9.44
N LEU A 432 -1.65 -6.08 -10.38
CA LEU A 432 -1.81 -5.56 -11.74
C LEU A 432 -2.99 -6.24 -12.45
N PRO A 433 -3.70 -5.54 -13.37
CA PRO A 433 -3.37 -4.23 -13.94
C PRO A 433 -3.66 -3.04 -13.01
N ALA A 434 -2.81 -2.01 -13.06
CA ALA A 434 -3.00 -0.76 -12.33
C ALA A 434 -4.08 0.11 -13.00
N ARG A 435 -4.78 0.97 -12.24
CA ARG A 435 -5.77 1.90 -12.82
C ARG A 435 -5.06 3.02 -13.57
N THR A 436 -5.44 3.28 -14.82
CA THR A 436 -4.92 4.43 -15.58
C THR A 436 -5.54 5.72 -15.09
N LEU A 437 -4.71 6.72 -14.81
CA LEU A 437 -5.17 8.09 -14.58
C LEU A 437 -5.39 8.79 -15.93
N GLY A 438 -6.40 9.66 -16.01
CA GLY A 438 -6.67 10.50 -17.19
C GLY A 438 -5.63 11.61 -17.43
N VAL A 439 -4.39 11.43 -16.97
CA VAL A 439 -3.29 12.40 -17.07
C VAL A 439 -2.07 11.76 -17.73
N LYS A 440 -1.32 12.56 -18.46
CA LYS A 440 0.01 12.22 -18.96
C LYS A 440 1.04 13.18 -18.36
N ALA A 441 2.23 12.68 -18.04
CA ALA A 441 3.26 13.47 -17.38
C ALA A 441 4.65 13.20 -17.95
N ASP A 442 5.46 14.25 -18.05
CA ASP A 442 6.90 14.17 -18.27
C ASP A 442 7.65 14.19 -16.94
N VAL A 443 7.16 15.01 -16.01
CA VAL A 443 7.68 15.13 -14.65
C VAL A 443 6.53 14.86 -13.68
N LEU A 444 6.80 14.07 -12.65
CA LEU A 444 5.86 13.83 -11.55
C LEU A 444 6.55 13.84 -10.19
N ARG A 445 5.76 14.14 -9.15
CA ARG A 445 6.12 14.04 -7.73
C ARG A 445 4.95 13.49 -6.93
N LEU A 446 5.22 12.68 -5.92
CA LEU A 446 4.20 11.98 -5.14
C LEU A 446 4.35 12.30 -3.66
N SER A 447 3.27 12.37 -2.89
CA SER A 447 3.33 12.30 -1.44
C SER A 447 1.96 11.97 -0.84
N GLY A 448 1.86 10.84 -0.15
CA GLY A 448 0.58 10.32 0.36
C GLY A 448 -0.45 10.26 -0.76
N ARG A 449 -1.55 10.99 -0.59
CA ARG A 449 -2.63 11.04 -1.58
C ARG A 449 -2.43 11.96 -2.76
N TYR A 450 -1.35 12.73 -2.82
CA TYR A 450 -1.17 13.72 -3.87
C TYR A 450 -0.16 13.27 -4.94
N LEU A 451 -0.55 13.49 -6.19
CA LEU A 451 0.30 13.35 -7.38
C LEU A 451 0.37 14.72 -8.06
N ALA A 452 1.56 15.31 -8.09
CA ALA A 452 1.84 16.49 -8.90
C ALA A 452 2.41 16.06 -10.26
N THR A 453 1.90 16.60 -11.35
CA THR A 453 2.31 16.27 -12.72
C THR A 453 2.50 17.53 -13.58
N ARG A 454 3.41 17.43 -14.56
CA ARG A 454 3.55 18.39 -15.66
C ARG A 454 3.84 17.64 -16.95
N ARG A 455 3.30 18.13 -18.07
CA ARG A 455 3.62 17.69 -19.43
C ARG A 455 4.09 18.88 -20.27
N GLY A 456 5.23 18.76 -20.94
CA GLY A 456 5.87 19.86 -21.68
C GLY A 456 5.95 21.12 -20.84
N ASP A 457 5.47 22.22 -21.40
CA ASP A 457 5.42 23.55 -20.78
C ASP A 457 4.05 23.86 -20.12
N GLU A 458 3.22 22.84 -19.90
CA GLU A 458 1.93 22.99 -19.22
C GLU A 458 2.11 23.42 -17.75
N ARG A 459 1.00 23.90 -17.15
CA ARG A 459 0.95 24.20 -15.72
C ARG A 459 1.05 22.92 -14.89
N VAL A 460 1.68 23.02 -13.72
CA VAL A 460 1.70 21.92 -12.75
C VAL A 460 0.29 21.67 -12.24
N GLN A 461 -0.17 20.43 -12.29
CA GLN A 461 -1.45 19.99 -11.73
C GLN A 461 -1.20 19.05 -10.56
N VAL A 462 -1.98 19.18 -9.49
CA VAL A 462 -1.97 18.24 -8.36
C VAL A 462 -3.30 17.50 -8.34
N THR A 463 -3.24 16.18 -8.52
CA THR A 463 -4.36 15.27 -8.47
C THR A 463 -4.40 14.59 -7.09
N ASP A 464 -5.57 14.60 -6.47
CA ASP A 464 -5.87 13.76 -5.31
C ASP A 464 -6.18 12.34 -5.79
N LEU A 465 -5.33 11.39 -5.40
CA LEU A 465 -5.39 10.00 -5.82
C LEU A 465 -6.57 9.23 -5.23
N ASP A 466 -7.18 9.72 -4.15
CA ASP A 466 -8.35 9.08 -3.55
C ASP A 466 -9.63 9.40 -4.34
N THR A 467 -9.76 10.63 -4.83
CA THR A 467 -10.95 11.11 -5.55
C THR A 467 -10.77 11.14 -7.07
N GLY A 468 -9.53 11.14 -7.55
CA GLY A 468 -9.17 11.36 -8.95
C GLY A 468 -9.30 12.83 -9.40
N ALA A 469 -9.64 13.74 -8.50
CA ALA A 469 -9.86 15.15 -8.82
C ALA A 469 -8.56 15.95 -8.82
N VAL A 470 -8.45 16.91 -9.75
CA VAL A 470 -7.40 17.93 -9.71
C VAL A 470 -7.76 18.93 -8.60
N VAL A 471 -6.97 18.97 -7.53
CA VAL A 471 -7.19 19.83 -6.36
C VAL A 471 -6.42 21.15 -6.44
N TYR A 472 -5.37 21.20 -7.25
CA TYR A 472 -4.59 22.42 -7.46
C TYR A 472 -4.07 22.51 -8.90
N THR A 473 -4.07 23.71 -9.47
CA THR A 473 -3.42 24.03 -10.75
C THR A 473 -2.54 25.25 -10.53
N GLY A 474 -1.23 25.06 -10.68
CA GLY A 474 -0.22 26.08 -10.43
C GLY A 474 0.23 26.82 -11.68
N ILE A 475 1.49 27.25 -11.66
CA ILE A 475 2.18 27.87 -12.79
C ILE A 475 2.90 26.81 -13.64
N ALA A 476 3.36 27.19 -14.83
CA ALA A 476 4.33 26.41 -15.58
C ALA A 476 5.70 26.59 -14.91
N ALA A 477 6.29 25.49 -14.45
CA ALA A 477 7.57 25.48 -13.75
C ALA A 477 8.48 24.38 -14.33
N PRO A 478 9.79 24.64 -14.49
CA PRO A 478 10.73 23.68 -15.08
C PRO A 478 10.98 22.47 -14.18
N ASP A 479 10.76 22.60 -12.88
CA ASP A 479 10.62 21.47 -11.95
C ASP A 479 9.82 21.89 -10.71
N PHE A 480 9.45 20.92 -9.88
CA PHE A 480 8.70 21.12 -8.65
C PHE A 480 8.95 19.97 -7.66
N ALA A 481 8.60 20.19 -6.39
CA ALA A 481 8.68 19.16 -5.36
C ALA A 481 7.39 19.08 -4.54
N LEU A 482 7.08 17.90 -4.01
CA LEU A 482 5.86 17.65 -3.24
C LEU A 482 6.19 16.85 -1.99
N SER A 483 5.82 17.38 -0.82
CA SER A 483 5.91 16.70 0.47
C SER A 483 4.61 16.92 1.24
N GLY A 484 3.81 15.86 1.41
CA GLY A 484 2.47 15.97 1.94
C GLY A 484 1.58 16.87 1.09
N SER A 485 0.84 17.76 1.75
CA SER A 485 0.02 18.80 1.11
C SER A 485 0.82 20.02 0.64
N THR A 486 2.15 20.04 0.77
CA THR A 486 3.00 21.20 0.42
C THR A 486 3.70 20.98 -0.91
N LEU A 487 3.36 21.82 -1.90
CA LEU A 487 4.00 21.90 -3.21
C LEU A 487 5.03 23.04 -3.22
N TRP A 488 6.27 22.73 -3.60
CA TRP A 488 7.32 23.71 -3.88
C TRP A 488 7.38 23.97 -5.38
N ILE A 489 7.10 25.20 -5.78
CA ILE A 489 6.99 25.59 -7.19
C ILE A 489 7.43 27.04 -7.42
N GLY A 490 8.06 27.33 -8.56
CA GLY A 490 8.47 28.67 -8.96
C GLY A 490 8.79 28.75 -10.45
N ASN A 491 8.65 29.94 -11.04
CA ASN A 491 8.98 30.23 -12.43
C ASN A 491 10.31 30.96 -12.60
N ASP A 492 10.83 31.57 -11.53
CA ASP A 492 12.11 32.26 -11.55
C ASP A 492 13.26 31.23 -11.56
N PRO A 493 14.28 31.40 -12.43
CA PRO A 493 15.49 30.60 -12.38
C PRO A 493 16.12 30.68 -10.98
N GLY A 494 16.03 29.59 -10.22
CA GLY A 494 16.63 29.52 -8.89
C GLY A 494 15.73 29.95 -7.74
N ALA A 495 14.42 30.18 -7.93
CA ALA A 495 13.52 30.38 -6.80
C ALA A 495 12.30 29.47 -6.82
N ALA A 496 11.89 28.98 -5.64
CA ALA A 496 10.65 28.23 -5.46
C ALA A 496 9.95 28.65 -4.17
N GLN A 497 8.62 28.64 -4.18
CA GLN A 497 7.76 28.95 -3.04
C GLN A 497 6.95 27.71 -2.65
N ALA A 498 6.74 27.54 -1.35
CA ALA A 498 5.87 26.51 -0.81
C ALA A 498 4.40 26.96 -0.79
N VAL A 499 3.51 26.13 -1.33
CA VAL A 499 2.07 26.34 -1.45
C VAL A 499 1.33 25.14 -0.86
N ASP A 500 0.31 25.38 -0.02
CA ASP A 500 -0.61 24.33 0.42
C ASP A 500 -1.60 24.01 -0.72
N VAL A 501 -1.60 22.78 -1.20
CA VAL A 501 -2.40 22.36 -2.37
C VAL A 501 -3.90 22.27 -2.10
N ARG A 502 -4.32 22.25 -0.83
CA ARG A 502 -5.73 22.18 -0.41
C ARG A 502 -6.37 23.56 -0.46
N THR A 503 -5.59 24.59 -0.10
CA THR A 503 -6.07 25.98 -0.01
C THR A 503 -5.59 26.87 -1.15
N GLY A 504 -4.54 26.44 -1.87
CA GLY A 504 -3.84 27.23 -2.89
C GLY A 504 -3.03 28.41 -2.32
N LYS A 505 -2.89 28.52 -1.00
CA LYS A 505 -2.21 29.64 -0.34
C LYS A 505 -0.73 29.35 -0.13
N ALA A 506 0.10 30.38 -0.30
CA ALA A 506 1.51 30.30 0.06
C ALA A 506 1.68 30.10 1.58
N THR A 507 2.63 29.25 1.97
CA THR A 507 2.95 28.99 3.39
C THR A 507 3.88 30.04 3.99
N GLY A 508 4.43 30.94 3.16
CA GLY A 508 5.43 31.94 3.55
C GLY A 508 6.87 31.47 3.39
N LYS A 509 7.13 30.17 3.17
CA LYS A 509 8.49 29.65 2.93
C LYS A 509 8.89 29.79 1.46
N ARG A 510 10.14 30.22 1.22
CA ARG A 510 10.72 30.42 -0.10
C ARG A 510 12.20 30.05 -0.09
N ILE A 511 12.66 29.41 -1.15
CA ILE A 511 14.08 29.20 -1.44
C ILE A 511 14.50 30.10 -2.60
N SER A 512 15.74 30.61 -2.53
CA SER A 512 16.40 31.33 -3.62
C SER A 512 17.86 30.88 -3.69
N VAL A 513 18.30 30.43 -4.87
CA VAL A 513 19.65 29.93 -5.15
C VAL A 513 20.19 30.63 -6.41
N PRO A 514 21.52 30.86 -6.49
CA PRO A 514 22.11 31.65 -7.59
C PRO A 514 22.31 30.83 -8.89
N CYS A 515 21.37 29.96 -9.24
CA CYS A 515 21.44 29.11 -10.44
C CYS A 515 20.06 28.60 -10.89
N LEU A 516 19.97 28.12 -12.14
CA LEU A 516 18.75 27.52 -12.67
C LEU A 516 18.59 26.12 -12.07
N MET A 517 17.52 25.92 -11.28
CA MET A 517 17.20 24.62 -10.71
C MET A 517 16.72 23.64 -11.80
N THR A 518 17.40 22.51 -11.93
CA THR A 518 17.11 21.41 -12.84
C THR A 518 16.48 20.21 -12.14
N SER A 519 16.68 20.07 -10.83
CA SER A 519 16.00 19.10 -9.97
C SER A 519 15.59 19.76 -8.66
N LEU A 520 14.34 19.54 -8.26
CA LEU A 520 13.77 19.93 -6.97
C LEU A 520 13.10 18.72 -6.31
N GLN A 521 13.47 18.46 -5.06
CA GLN A 521 12.88 17.42 -4.22
C GLN A 521 12.61 17.99 -2.83
N ALA A 522 11.58 17.50 -2.17
CA ALA A 522 11.19 17.98 -0.85
C ALA A 522 10.77 16.79 0.00
N GLN A 523 11.25 16.76 1.23
CA GLN A 523 10.90 15.74 2.19
C GLN A 523 10.91 16.36 3.59
N GLY A 524 9.72 16.75 4.05
CA GLY A 524 9.57 17.38 5.35
C GLY A 524 10.28 18.70 5.45
N GLY A 525 11.28 18.75 6.34
CA GLY A 525 12.06 19.95 6.61
C GLY A 525 13.08 20.29 5.51
N ASP A 526 13.38 19.35 4.62
CA ASP A 526 14.48 19.46 3.67
C ASP A 526 13.97 19.68 2.24
N VAL A 527 14.52 20.67 1.54
CA VAL A 527 14.29 20.93 0.11
C VAL A 527 15.60 20.84 -0.64
N TYR A 528 15.82 19.72 -1.32
CA TYR A 528 16.99 19.50 -2.17
C TYR A 528 16.82 20.20 -3.51
N TRP A 529 17.86 20.90 -3.94
CA TRP A 529 17.96 21.54 -5.23
C TRP A 529 19.25 21.13 -5.94
N GLU A 530 19.16 20.97 -7.25
CA GLU A 530 20.30 20.74 -8.14
C GLU A 530 20.22 21.72 -9.31
N CYS A 531 21.37 22.15 -9.81
CA CYS A 531 21.48 23.14 -10.87
C CYS A 531 22.20 22.60 -12.12
N ASP A 532 22.02 23.30 -13.23
CA ASP A 532 22.61 23.05 -14.55
C ASP A 532 24.15 23.14 -14.64
N ARG A 533 24.85 23.54 -13.55
CA ARG A 533 26.29 23.86 -13.51
C ARG A 533 27.05 23.20 -12.34
N ASP A 534 26.80 21.92 -12.09
CA ASP A 534 27.50 21.12 -11.06
C ASP A 534 27.38 21.70 -9.64
N LYS A 535 26.22 22.26 -9.29
CA LYS A 535 25.92 22.69 -7.92
C LYS A 535 24.68 22.01 -7.41
N SER A 536 24.70 21.61 -6.15
CA SER A 536 23.53 21.14 -5.45
C SER A 536 23.52 21.65 -4.01
N GLY A 537 22.40 21.46 -3.32
CA GLY A 537 22.30 21.78 -1.92
C GLY A 537 20.95 21.41 -1.34
N VAL A 538 20.79 21.71 -0.06
CA VAL A 538 19.53 21.53 0.65
C VAL A 538 19.21 22.79 1.43
N TYR A 539 17.98 23.27 1.25
CA TYR A 539 17.40 24.28 2.10
C TYR A 539 16.66 23.61 3.27
N ASP A 540 17.17 23.86 4.48
CA ASP A 540 16.53 23.50 5.73
C ASP A 540 15.46 24.54 6.05
N THR A 541 14.21 24.13 5.95
CA THR A 541 13.03 24.98 6.16
C THR A 541 12.83 25.39 7.61
N ALA A 542 13.36 24.62 8.57
CA ALA A 542 13.27 24.91 10.00
C ALA A 542 14.33 25.94 10.40
N ALA A 543 15.57 25.75 9.95
CA ALA A 543 16.66 26.70 10.18
C ALA A 543 16.62 27.93 9.26
N ASP A 544 15.79 27.89 8.21
CA ASP A 544 15.72 28.91 7.15
C ASP A 544 17.11 29.16 6.52
N LYS A 545 17.82 28.07 6.21
CA LYS A 545 19.22 28.11 5.78
C LYS A 545 19.47 27.17 4.62
N ASN A 546 20.27 27.62 3.66
CA ASN A 546 20.76 26.79 2.57
C ASN A 546 22.14 26.18 2.89
N ILE A 547 22.29 24.90 2.62
CA ILE A 547 23.51 24.11 2.80
C ILE A 547 23.97 23.66 1.40
N GLU A 548 25.14 24.14 0.97
CA GLU A 548 25.72 23.74 -0.33
C GLU A 548 26.31 22.33 -0.23
N LEU A 549 26.07 21.51 -1.26
CA LEU A 549 26.55 20.14 -1.40
C LEU A 549 27.36 20.02 -2.69
N PRO A 550 28.23 19.00 -2.82
CA PRO A 550 28.88 18.71 -4.08
C PRO A 550 27.88 18.45 -5.21
N ALA A 551 28.31 18.59 -6.46
CA ALA A 551 27.50 18.23 -7.61
C ALA A 551 27.12 16.73 -7.56
N HIS A 552 25.84 16.45 -7.52
CA HIS A 552 25.32 15.09 -7.45
C HIS A 552 24.27 14.91 -8.54
N GLN A 553 24.72 14.55 -9.75
CA GLN A 553 23.81 14.31 -10.88
C GLN A 553 22.85 13.16 -10.57
N GLY A 554 21.55 13.47 -10.46
CA GLY A 554 20.52 12.47 -10.20
C GLY A 554 20.51 11.95 -8.76
N ALA A 555 20.83 12.81 -7.79
CA ALA A 555 20.71 12.47 -6.37
C ALA A 555 19.24 12.26 -5.94
N LEU A 556 19.04 11.47 -4.90
CA LEU A 556 17.72 11.29 -4.27
C LEU A 556 17.75 11.77 -2.81
N LEU A 557 16.74 12.56 -2.45
CA LEU A 557 16.53 13.06 -1.09
C LEU A 557 15.85 12.00 -0.21
N GLY A 558 16.54 11.60 0.85
CA GLY A 558 16.01 10.82 1.96
C GLY A 558 15.53 11.72 3.12
N ASP A 559 15.20 11.13 4.27
CA ASP A 559 14.91 11.89 5.49
C ASP A 559 16.21 12.38 6.13
N GLY A 560 16.63 13.60 5.77
CA GLY A 560 17.86 14.28 6.21
C GLY A 560 19.17 13.69 5.71
N TYR A 561 19.12 12.98 4.59
CA TYR A 561 20.31 12.58 3.84
C TYR A 561 20.06 12.72 2.34
N VAL A 562 21.13 12.82 1.57
CA VAL A 562 21.08 12.73 0.10
C VAL A 562 21.91 11.52 -0.33
N ALA A 563 21.31 10.62 -1.10
CA ALA A 563 22.02 9.51 -1.72
C ALA A 563 22.36 9.86 -3.18
N TRP A 564 23.55 9.49 -3.61
CA TRP A 564 24.06 9.80 -4.93
C TRP A 564 25.07 8.75 -5.38
N GLN A 565 25.17 8.58 -6.69
CA GLN A 565 26.07 7.62 -7.30
C GLN A 565 27.10 8.32 -8.17
N LYS A 566 28.35 7.88 -8.08
CA LYS A 566 29.43 8.34 -8.96
C LYS A 566 30.43 7.21 -9.16
N ASP A 567 30.91 7.03 -10.40
CA ASP A 567 31.99 6.09 -10.74
C ASP A 567 31.74 4.64 -10.24
N GLY A 568 30.49 4.18 -10.26
CA GLY A 568 30.10 2.84 -9.81
C GLY A 568 29.79 2.73 -8.32
N GLU A 569 29.96 3.81 -7.55
CA GLU A 569 29.85 3.82 -6.10
C GLU A 569 28.65 4.66 -5.62
N LEU A 570 27.78 4.02 -4.84
CA LEU A 570 26.63 4.65 -4.19
C LEU A 570 27.04 5.13 -2.80
N SER A 571 26.80 6.41 -2.52
CA SER A 571 27.16 7.07 -1.27
C SER A 571 25.97 7.83 -0.69
N VAL A 572 26.02 8.04 0.62
CA VAL A 572 25.05 8.84 1.38
C VAL A 572 25.79 10.00 2.04
N THR A 573 25.24 11.20 1.89
CA THR A 573 25.68 12.42 2.58
C THR A 573 24.64 12.81 3.62
N ASP A 574 25.04 12.83 4.89
CA ASP A 574 24.21 13.31 6.00
C ASP A 574 24.06 14.83 5.98
N LEU A 575 22.80 15.32 5.96
CA LEU A 575 22.48 16.74 5.93
C LEU A 575 22.54 17.40 7.32
N ARG A 576 22.47 16.60 8.38
CA ARG A 576 22.53 17.04 9.77
C ARG A 576 23.98 17.12 10.27
N GLY A 577 24.94 16.64 9.48
CA GLY A 577 26.38 16.72 9.76
C GLY A 577 26.87 15.79 10.87
N THR A 578 26.08 14.78 11.25
CA THR A 578 26.42 13.84 12.32
C THR A 578 27.41 12.77 11.86
N THR A 579 27.29 12.26 10.64
CA THR A 579 28.13 11.17 10.11
C THR A 579 28.93 11.53 8.86
N GLY A 580 28.67 12.69 8.24
CA GLY A 580 29.29 13.08 6.97
C GLY A 580 28.90 12.18 5.79
N THR A 581 29.78 12.06 4.79
CA THR A 581 29.57 11.21 3.61
C THR A 581 30.21 9.84 3.79
N HIS A 582 29.47 8.77 3.50
CA HIS A 582 29.97 7.40 3.54
C HIS A 582 29.41 6.55 2.38
N LYS A 583 30.09 5.44 2.11
CA LYS A 583 29.77 4.51 1.02
C LYS A 583 28.71 3.51 1.48
N VAL A 584 27.79 3.17 0.58
CA VAL A 584 26.72 2.20 0.82
C VAL A 584 26.91 0.95 -0.01
N GLY A 585 27.20 1.07 -1.31
CA GLY A 585 27.25 -0.09 -2.18
C GLY A 585 27.63 0.22 -3.63
N LYS A 586 27.50 -0.78 -4.50
CA LYS A 586 27.84 -0.68 -5.93
C LYS A 586 26.68 -1.18 -6.79
N PRO A 587 25.77 -0.29 -7.22
CA PRO A 587 24.68 -0.68 -8.10
C PRO A 587 25.20 -1.07 -9.48
N ALA A 588 24.63 -2.11 -10.09
CA ALA A 588 24.92 -2.50 -11.47
C ALA A 588 24.47 -1.43 -12.48
N VAL A 589 23.41 -0.69 -12.16
CA VAL A 589 22.88 0.40 -12.97
C VAL A 589 22.96 1.71 -12.19
N ALA A 590 23.65 2.71 -12.75
CA ALA A 590 23.87 4.00 -12.07
C ALA A 590 22.60 4.86 -11.93
N LYS A 591 21.54 4.57 -12.69
CA LYS A 591 20.33 5.41 -12.75
C LYS A 591 19.42 5.18 -11.52
N PRO A 592 19.02 6.25 -10.79
CA PRO A 592 18.05 6.15 -9.71
C PRO A 592 16.70 5.61 -10.20
N GLY A 593 16.03 4.82 -9.37
CA GLY A 593 14.79 4.11 -9.69
C GLY A 593 14.95 2.90 -10.62
N GLN A 594 16.15 2.66 -11.18
CA GLN A 594 16.46 1.47 -12.00
C GLN A 594 17.51 0.56 -11.37
N GLY A 595 18.59 1.12 -10.81
CA GLY A 595 19.60 0.34 -10.10
C GLY A 595 19.72 0.63 -8.60
N TRP A 596 19.24 1.80 -8.15
CA TRP A 596 19.20 2.14 -6.72
C TRP A 596 18.06 3.12 -6.41
N THR A 597 17.62 3.19 -5.15
CA THR A 597 16.56 4.09 -4.66
C THR A 597 16.71 4.34 -3.16
N VAL A 598 15.94 5.28 -2.62
CA VAL A 598 15.95 5.63 -1.18
C VAL A 598 14.57 5.47 -0.56
N ASP A 599 14.51 5.05 0.70
CA ASP A 599 13.32 5.27 1.51
C ASP A 599 13.28 6.72 2.01
N ARG A 600 12.52 7.55 1.29
CA ARG A 600 12.36 8.97 1.64
C ARG A 600 11.76 9.20 3.03
N PHE A 601 11.17 8.20 3.68
CA PHE A 601 10.51 8.33 4.98
C PHE A 601 11.40 7.94 6.17
N GLY A 602 12.73 7.98 5.99
CA GLY A 602 13.71 7.75 7.07
C GLY A 602 14.16 6.31 7.20
N GLY A 603 14.09 5.56 6.10
CA GLY A 603 14.61 4.20 6.02
C GLY A 603 15.93 4.08 5.26
N ALA A 604 16.14 2.87 4.76
CA ALA A 604 17.33 2.42 4.07
C ALA A 604 17.47 2.96 2.63
N VAL A 605 18.66 2.78 2.08
CA VAL A 605 18.96 2.87 0.65
C VAL A 605 18.93 1.46 0.08
N ALA A 606 18.31 1.27 -1.08
CA ALA A 606 18.29 -0.01 -1.77
C ALA A 606 19.04 0.05 -3.10
N TYR A 607 19.78 -1.00 -3.46
CA TYR A 607 20.47 -1.10 -4.74
C TYR A 607 20.52 -2.54 -5.26
N VAL A 608 20.62 -2.70 -6.57
CA VAL A 608 20.72 -4.00 -7.25
C VAL A 608 22.14 -4.19 -7.72
N ASP A 609 22.78 -5.30 -7.35
CA ASP A 609 24.14 -5.62 -7.76
C ASP A 609 24.21 -6.31 -9.14
N ALA A 610 25.43 -6.65 -9.57
CA ALA A 610 25.65 -7.31 -10.86
C ALA A 610 25.14 -8.77 -10.92
N ALA A 611 24.86 -9.39 -9.77
CA ALA A 611 24.25 -10.72 -9.69
C ALA A 611 22.71 -10.69 -9.76
N GLY A 612 22.13 -9.49 -9.70
CA GLY A 612 20.68 -9.25 -9.64
C GLY A 612 20.12 -9.25 -8.22
N ASP A 613 20.97 -9.40 -7.21
CA ASP A 613 20.53 -9.41 -5.82
C ASP A 613 20.27 -7.97 -5.36
N THR A 614 19.18 -7.77 -4.60
CA THR A 614 18.80 -6.45 -4.10
C THR A 614 19.28 -6.28 -2.67
N HIS A 615 20.17 -5.34 -2.46
CA HIS A 615 20.71 -4.97 -1.15
C HIS A 615 19.91 -3.81 -0.57
N VAL A 616 19.61 -3.87 0.71
CA VAL A 616 18.94 -2.81 1.46
C VAL A 616 19.82 -2.48 2.66
N ALA A 617 20.43 -1.29 2.61
CA ALA A 617 21.41 -0.83 3.57
C ALA A 617 20.85 0.35 4.37
N PRO A 618 20.90 0.32 5.72
CA PRO A 618 20.55 1.47 6.54
C PRO A 618 21.33 2.71 6.11
N SER A 619 20.68 3.88 6.09
CA SER A 619 21.35 5.12 5.68
C SER A 619 22.43 5.59 6.66
N GLY A 620 22.47 5.04 7.88
CA GLY A 620 23.35 5.49 8.96
C GLY A 620 23.02 6.88 9.53
N VAL A 621 22.00 7.56 8.99
CA VAL A 621 21.63 8.92 9.37
C VAL A 621 20.43 8.89 10.31
N ARG A 622 20.52 9.62 11.42
CA ARG A 622 19.39 9.80 12.36
C ARG A 622 18.27 10.53 11.64
N SER A 623 17.13 9.89 11.47
CA SER A 623 15.91 10.43 10.83
C SER A 623 15.26 11.61 11.60
N ALA A 624 14.40 12.40 10.95
CA ALA A 624 13.66 13.49 11.60
C ALA A 624 12.60 12.96 12.58
N PRO A 625 12.08 13.76 13.52
CA PRO A 625 10.87 13.40 14.25
C PRO A 625 9.70 13.07 13.31
N VAL A 626 8.82 12.15 13.71
CA VAL A 626 7.63 11.83 12.92
C VAL A 626 6.70 13.04 12.83
N ARG A 627 6.10 13.25 11.66
CA ARG A 627 5.17 14.34 11.38
C ARG A 627 3.96 13.85 10.61
N ALA A 628 2.84 14.56 10.74
CA ALA A 628 1.73 14.44 9.81
C ALA A 628 2.09 15.14 8.50
N LEU A 629 2.16 14.40 7.40
CA LEU A 629 2.36 14.93 6.04
C LEU A 629 1.08 15.55 5.50
N ASP A 630 -0.06 14.96 5.86
CA ASP A 630 -1.38 15.45 5.50
C ASP A 630 -2.40 14.93 6.52
N GLU A 631 -3.54 15.61 6.57
CA GLU A 631 -4.71 15.26 7.37
C GLU A 631 -5.95 15.45 6.52
N ASP A 632 -6.89 14.52 6.64
CA ASP A 632 -8.19 14.61 5.97
C ASP A 632 -9.30 14.48 6.99
N PHE A 633 -9.75 15.65 7.43
CA PHE A 633 -10.93 15.82 8.25
C PHE A 633 -11.51 17.23 8.05
N PRO A 634 -12.83 17.39 7.93
CA PRO A 634 -13.42 18.70 7.74
C PRO A 634 -13.28 19.57 8.99
N ALA A 635 -13.02 20.86 8.81
CA ALA A 635 -12.97 21.84 9.91
C ALA A 635 -14.32 22.03 10.63
N THR A 636 -15.42 21.59 10.01
CA THR A 636 -16.76 21.61 10.60
C THR A 636 -17.50 20.32 10.27
N VAL A 637 -18.11 19.72 11.28
CA VAL A 637 -18.89 18.48 11.19
C VAL A 637 -20.32 18.77 11.63
N ASP A 638 -21.29 18.39 10.81
CA ASP A 638 -22.68 18.26 11.27
C ASP A 638 -22.83 16.86 11.88
N ALA A 639 -23.07 16.78 13.19
CA ALA A 639 -23.15 15.50 13.90
C ALA A 639 -24.39 14.66 13.52
N LYS A 640 -25.36 15.21 12.77
CA LYS A 640 -26.46 14.43 12.16
C LYS A 640 -26.03 13.66 10.91
N SER A 641 -24.83 13.91 10.40
CA SER A 641 -24.34 13.29 9.18
C SER A 641 -23.67 11.93 9.44
N ALA A 642 -23.74 11.02 8.46
CA ALA A 642 -23.29 9.62 8.61
C ALA A 642 -21.81 9.47 9.00
N ALA A 643 -21.42 8.27 9.45
CA ALA A 643 -20.08 7.90 9.88
C ALA A 643 -18.96 8.41 8.95
N ARG A 644 -17.86 8.86 9.56
CA ARG A 644 -16.78 9.61 8.93
C ARG A 644 -15.45 8.90 9.15
N THR A 645 -14.62 8.83 8.12
CA THR A 645 -13.24 8.33 8.26
C THR A 645 -12.31 9.51 8.49
N VAL A 646 -11.63 9.53 9.63
CA VAL A 646 -10.56 10.48 9.98
C VAL A 646 -9.23 9.87 9.58
N ARG A 647 -8.37 10.65 8.92
CA ARG A 647 -7.14 10.13 8.32
C ARG A 647 -5.96 11.08 8.51
N TRP A 648 -4.81 10.52 8.92
CA TRP A 648 -3.54 11.24 9.02
C TRP A 648 -2.44 10.46 8.32
N TRP A 649 -1.66 11.12 7.46
CA TRP A 649 -0.55 10.49 6.76
C TRP A 649 0.73 10.69 7.56
N ALA A 650 1.28 9.61 8.11
CA ALA A 650 2.50 9.66 8.90
C ALA A 650 3.74 9.69 8.00
N SER A 651 4.73 10.49 8.37
CA SER A 651 5.98 10.63 7.61
C SER A 651 6.95 9.45 7.72
N LYS A 652 6.60 8.41 8.48
CA LYS A 652 7.40 7.20 8.71
C LYS A 652 6.54 6.11 9.37
N PRO A 653 7.03 4.85 9.44
CA PRO A 653 6.27 3.78 10.07
C PRO A 653 6.11 4.04 11.56
N LEU A 654 4.95 3.67 12.10
CA LEU A 654 4.63 3.76 13.52
C LEU A 654 4.57 2.34 14.08
N VAL A 655 5.05 2.13 15.31
CA VAL A 655 4.86 0.86 16.04
C VAL A 655 3.53 0.83 16.79
N SER A 656 3.03 2.01 17.16
CA SER A 656 1.73 2.20 17.76
C SER A 656 1.29 3.66 17.61
N TRP A 657 0.01 3.89 17.82
CA TRP A 657 -0.55 5.24 17.84
C TRP A 657 -1.78 5.28 18.76
N GLU A 658 -2.04 6.45 19.32
CA GLU A 658 -3.21 6.77 20.14
C GLU A 658 -3.90 8.00 19.55
N VAL A 659 -5.23 8.01 19.59
CA VAL A 659 -6.07 9.10 19.11
C VAL A 659 -7.04 9.47 20.22
N ASP A 660 -6.94 10.70 20.70
CA ASP A 660 -7.88 11.28 21.66
C ASP A 660 -8.71 12.37 20.98
N LEU A 661 -10.03 12.30 21.13
CA LEU A 661 -10.92 13.41 20.83
C LEU A 661 -11.09 14.24 22.10
N VAL A 662 -10.63 15.48 22.05
CA VAL A 662 -10.66 16.40 23.19
C VAL A 662 -11.69 17.49 22.93
N ASP A 663 -12.58 17.71 23.89
CA ASP A 663 -13.40 18.91 23.96
C ASP A 663 -12.52 20.10 24.36
N LEU A 664 -12.45 21.12 23.51
CA LEU A 664 -11.56 22.26 23.74
C LEU A 664 -12.09 23.22 24.81
N ALA A 665 -13.38 23.17 25.14
CA ALA A 665 -13.98 23.94 26.23
C ALA A 665 -13.61 23.32 27.57
N THR A 666 -13.90 22.03 27.75
CA THR A 666 -13.75 21.29 29.01
C THR A 666 -12.40 20.60 29.20
N ARG A 667 -11.55 20.60 28.16
CA ARG A 667 -10.25 19.90 28.11
C ARG A 667 -10.30 18.40 28.36
N ASN A 668 -11.50 17.82 28.38
CA ASN A 668 -11.70 16.40 28.61
C ASN A 668 -11.59 15.61 27.32
N THR A 669 -10.98 14.43 27.44
CA THR A 669 -11.00 13.43 26.39
C THR A 669 -12.36 12.75 26.37
N VAL A 670 -13.12 12.94 25.28
CA VAL A 670 -14.46 12.40 25.10
C VAL A 670 -14.46 11.09 24.31
N LEU A 671 -13.39 10.79 23.58
CA LEU A 671 -13.17 9.53 22.88
C LEU A 671 -11.67 9.22 22.88
N SER A 672 -11.30 7.96 23.12
CA SER A 672 -9.93 7.49 22.92
C SER A 672 -9.93 6.25 22.02
N GLY A 673 -8.91 6.13 21.18
CA GLY A 673 -8.65 4.97 20.34
C GLY A 673 -7.15 4.70 20.24
N PHE A 674 -6.78 3.46 19.98
CA PHE A 674 -5.38 3.07 19.83
C PHE A 674 -5.21 2.08 18.69
N GLY A 675 -4.02 2.03 18.12
CA GLY A 675 -3.64 1.08 17.09
C GLY A 675 -2.21 0.60 17.23
N GLN A 676 -1.92 -0.48 16.51
CA GLN A 676 -0.60 -1.11 16.46
C GLN A 676 0.19 -0.60 15.25
N GLU A 677 1.19 -1.37 14.80
CA GLU A 677 2.04 -0.99 13.67
C GLU A 677 1.21 -0.52 12.47
N THR A 678 1.54 0.66 11.94
CA THR A 678 0.96 1.16 10.70
C THR A 678 2.02 1.85 9.84
N ARG A 679 1.81 1.83 8.53
CA ARG A 679 2.70 2.41 7.53
C ARG A 679 1.94 3.44 6.73
N GLY A 680 2.49 4.65 6.66
CA GLY A 680 1.97 5.73 5.82
C GLY A 680 0.66 6.38 6.25
N GLN A 681 -0.24 5.68 6.97
CA GLN A 681 -1.52 6.26 7.35
C GLN A 681 -2.13 5.71 8.65
N VAL A 682 -2.59 6.61 9.51
CA VAL A 682 -3.53 6.34 10.62
C VAL A 682 -4.95 6.60 10.12
N ARG A 683 -5.86 5.64 10.32
CA ARG A 683 -7.27 5.75 9.91
C ARG A 683 -8.19 5.37 11.06
N LEU A 684 -9.20 6.21 11.32
CA LEU A 684 -10.24 5.96 12.33
C LEU A 684 -11.63 6.16 11.69
N ASN A 685 -12.56 5.24 11.93
CA ASN A 685 -13.97 5.46 11.60
C ASN A 685 -14.70 5.95 12.84
N TRP A 686 -15.32 7.13 12.74
CA TRP A 686 -16.01 7.80 13.82
C TRP A 686 -17.47 8.06 13.45
N ASP A 687 -18.39 7.81 14.37
CA ASP A 687 -19.84 7.87 14.17
C ASP A 687 -20.50 9.13 14.76
N GLY A 688 -19.71 10.11 15.19
CA GLY A 688 -20.21 11.35 15.80
C GLY A 688 -20.37 11.29 17.32
N LYS A 689 -20.01 10.17 17.96
CA LYS A 689 -20.30 9.91 19.37
C LYS A 689 -19.05 9.87 20.26
N ASN A 690 -19.27 10.01 21.57
CA ASN A 690 -18.28 9.80 22.62
C ASN A 690 -18.11 8.30 22.96
N SER A 691 -17.18 7.98 23.86
CA SER A 691 -16.93 6.60 24.35
C SER A 691 -18.15 5.91 24.97
N SER A 692 -19.13 6.67 25.44
CA SER A 692 -20.38 6.17 26.04
C SER A 692 -21.51 5.97 25.02
N GLY A 693 -21.26 6.27 23.73
CA GLY A 693 -22.25 6.15 22.65
C GLY A 693 -23.25 7.30 22.56
N GLN A 694 -22.99 8.42 23.24
CA GLN A 694 -23.81 9.65 23.18
C GLN A 694 -23.28 10.60 22.10
N ASN A 695 -24.18 11.36 21.48
CA ASN A 695 -23.80 12.39 20.51
C ASN A 695 -23.03 13.52 21.20
N LEU A 696 -22.02 14.07 20.51
CA LEU A 696 -21.29 15.22 21.03
C LEU A 696 -22.15 16.50 20.97
N PRO A 697 -22.14 17.34 22.03
CA PRO A 697 -22.71 18.68 21.98
C PRO A 697 -22.08 19.54 20.87
N ALA A 698 -22.82 20.53 20.40
CA ALA A 698 -22.26 21.55 19.52
C ALA A 698 -21.12 22.29 20.23
N GLY A 699 -19.97 22.45 19.57
CA GLY A 699 -18.77 22.98 20.22
C GLY A 699 -17.50 22.76 19.42
N LYS A 700 -16.36 23.18 20.00
CA LYS A 700 -15.04 23.03 19.37
C LYS A 700 -14.32 21.84 19.98
N TYR A 701 -13.77 21.00 19.11
CA TYR A 701 -13.06 19.79 19.49
C TYR A 701 -11.72 19.72 18.76
N ALA A 702 -10.83 18.86 19.24
CA ALA A 702 -9.63 18.52 18.50
C ALA A 702 -9.30 17.03 18.62
N TRP A 703 -8.86 16.46 17.51
CA TRP A 703 -8.19 15.16 17.53
C TRP A 703 -6.73 15.36 17.91
N ASN A 704 -6.26 14.67 18.94
CA ASN A 704 -4.86 14.55 19.31
C ASN A 704 -4.38 13.15 18.94
N VAL A 705 -3.47 13.06 17.98
CA VAL A 705 -2.90 11.79 17.51
C VAL A 705 -1.47 11.67 18.00
N THR A 706 -1.25 10.84 19.03
CA THR A 706 0.07 10.52 19.55
C THR A 706 0.65 9.35 18.77
N ALA A 707 1.72 9.62 18.01
CA ALA A 707 2.40 8.68 17.15
C ALA A 707 3.73 8.22 17.75
N VAL A 708 3.90 6.90 17.88
CA VAL A 708 5.15 6.27 18.35
C VAL A 708 5.92 5.75 17.13
N PRO A 709 7.03 6.40 16.73
CA PRO A 709 7.74 6.06 15.50
C PRO A 709 8.55 4.76 15.65
N ALA A 710 8.62 3.98 14.55
CA ALA A 710 9.30 2.69 14.56
C ALA A 710 10.84 2.76 14.66
N ASP A 711 11.42 3.92 14.31
CA ASP A 711 12.86 4.17 14.39
C ASP A 711 13.36 4.53 15.81
N GLY A 712 12.47 4.49 16.82
CA GLY A 712 12.81 4.83 18.21
C GLY A 712 13.00 6.33 18.46
N GLY A 713 12.60 7.19 17.53
CA GLY A 713 12.48 8.63 17.75
C GLY A 713 11.47 8.98 18.86
N PRO A 714 11.44 10.24 19.32
CA PRO A 714 10.49 10.66 20.34
C PRO A 714 9.06 10.58 19.80
N ASP A 715 8.12 10.22 20.67
CA ASP A 715 6.69 10.31 20.41
C ASP A 715 6.30 11.74 20.01
N GLN A 716 5.35 11.87 19.08
CA GLN A 716 4.85 13.17 18.63
C GLN A 716 3.33 13.17 18.62
N THR A 717 2.74 14.27 19.09
CA THR A 717 1.29 14.47 19.06
C THR A 717 0.91 15.49 17.99
N PHE A 718 0.00 15.11 17.09
CA PHE A 718 -0.60 15.99 16.08
C PHE A 718 -1.99 16.41 16.54
N THR A 719 -2.30 17.71 16.47
CA THR A 719 -3.62 18.24 16.89
C THR A 719 -4.38 18.78 15.68
N THR A 720 -5.55 18.19 15.39
CA THR A 720 -6.45 18.60 14.31
C THR A 720 -7.76 19.17 14.88
N PRO A 721 -7.91 20.51 14.95
CA PRO A 721 -9.12 21.14 15.49
C PRO A 721 -10.29 21.10 14.49
N PHE A 722 -11.52 21.02 15.02
CA PHE A 722 -12.75 21.13 14.25
C PHE A 722 -13.93 21.60 15.11
N GLU A 723 -15.05 21.90 14.48
CA GLU A 723 -16.28 22.35 15.13
C GLU A 723 -17.42 21.35 14.87
N VAL A 724 -18.14 20.95 15.90
CA VAL A 724 -19.39 20.16 15.79
C VAL A 724 -20.58 21.11 15.77
N LYS A 725 -21.50 20.90 14.82
CA LYS A 725 -22.76 21.62 14.66
C LYS A 725 -23.93 20.66 14.51
N GLY A 726 -25.15 21.18 14.63
CA GLY A 726 -26.38 20.45 14.34
C GLY A 726 -26.88 19.53 15.47
N THR A 727 -26.14 19.46 16.58
CA THR A 727 -26.52 18.81 17.85
C THR A 727 -26.96 19.84 18.90
N ALA A 728 -27.45 19.35 20.03
CA ALA A 728 -27.81 20.18 21.17
C ALA A 728 -26.62 21.02 21.65
N ALA A 729 -26.90 22.25 22.11
CA ALA A 729 -25.92 23.06 22.83
C ALA A 729 -25.40 22.31 24.08
N ALA A 730 -24.23 22.70 24.57
CA ALA A 730 -23.77 22.24 25.87
C ALA A 730 -24.79 22.65 26.95
N PRO A 731 -25.03 21.82 27.98
CA PRO A 731 -25.98 22.16 29.04
C PRO A 731 -25.68 23.54 29.64
N ARG A 732 -26.73 24.36 29.76
CA ARG A 732 -26.65 25.75 30.27
C ARG A 732 -25.76 26.75 29.50
N ASP A 733 -25.27 26.42 28.31
CA ASP A 733 -24.65 27.41 27.41
C ASP A 733 -25.75 28.16 26.64
N TYR A 734 -26.02 29.41 27.03
CA TYR A 734 -27.05 30.26 26.42
C TYR A 734 -26.47 31.31 25.51
N VAL A 735 -25.25 31.79 25.77
CA VAL A 735 -24.62 32.89 25.05
C VAL A 735 -23.16 32.59 24.74
N GLY A 736 -22.78 32.74 23.48
CA GLY A 736 -21.40 32.52 23.04
C GLY A 736 -21.17 31.17 22.37
N ALA A 737 -21.96 30.14 22.72
CA ALA A 737 -21.79 28.78 22.20
C ALA A 737 -20.35 28.28 22.40
N ASP A 738 -19.78 28.58 23.58
CA ASP A 738 -18.40 28.29 23.94
C ASP A 738 -18.24 26.97 24.69
N GLY A 739 -19.34 26.26 24.93
CA GLY A 739 -19.37 24.96 25.61
C GLY A 739 -19.30 25.07 27.13
N LEU A 740 -19.27 26.28 27.68
CA LEU A 740 -19.26 26.54 29.11
C LEU A 740 -20.65 26.95 29.59
N GLY A 741 -20.90 26.71 30.87
CA GLY A 741 -22.19 27.02 31.46
C GLY A 741 -22.36 28.51 31.80
N ASP A 742 -23.56 29.04 31.67
CA ASP A 742 -23.87 30.45 31.95
C ASP A 742 -24.75 30.63 33.19
N LEU A 743 -24.59 31.78 33.86
CA LEU A 743 -25.44 32.20 34.96
C LEU A 743 -26.58 33.10 34.45
N LEU A 744 -27.83 32.81 34.83
CA LEU A 744 -28.95 33.73 34.60
C LEU A 744 -29.21 34.56 35.86
N ALA A 745 -29.18 35.90 35.74
CA ALA A 745 -29.37 36.80 36.86
C ALA A 745 -30.43 37.86 36.57
N VAL A 746 -31.36 38.12 37.50
CA VAL A 746 -32.44 39.09 37.30
C VAL A 746 -32.38 40.20 38.34
N THR A 747 -32.36 41.45 37.88
CA THR A 747 -32.35 42.64 38.75
C THR A 747 -33.77 42.99 39.23
N PRO A 748 -33.91 43.71 40.36
CA PRO A 748 -35.21 44.23 40.80
C PRO A 748 -35.90 45.14 39.77
N ALA A 749 -35.13 45.75 38.85
CA ALA A 749 -35.64 46.62 37.79
C ALA A 749 -36.20 45.85 36.58
N GLY A 750 -36.19 44.50 36.61
CA GLY A 750 -36.70 43.68 35.51
C GLY A 750 -35.73 43.56 34.32
N VAL A 751 -34.42 43.54 34.60
CA VAL A 751 -33.37 43.20 33.63
C VAL A 751 -32.88 41.78 33.91
N ALA A 752 -32.95 40.90 32.91
CA ALA A 752 -32.37 39.56 32.90
C ALA A 752 -31.02 39.60 32.19
N ASP A 753 -29.97 39.18 32.88
CA ASP A 753 -28.61 39.09 32.37
C ASP A 753 -28.23 37.60 32.25
N PHE A 754 -27.95 37.13 31.03
CA PHE A 754 -27.11 35.94 30.86
C PHE A 754 -25.66 36.36 31.06
N ARG A 755 -24.96 35.70 31.98
CA ARG A 755 -23.56 35.95 32.29
C ARG A 755 -22.72 34.77 31.79
N ALA A 756 -21.90 35.01 30.77
CA ALA A 756 -21.15 33.96 30.09
C ALA A 756 -20.06 33.37 30.99
N GLY A 757 -19.98 32.04 31.04
CA GLY A 757 -18.93 31.31 31.77
C GLY A 757 -17.54 31.50 31.17
N GLY A 758 -16.50 31.47 32.00
CA GLY A 758 -15.12 31.47 31.50
C GLY A 758 -14.06 31.68 32.58
N GLY A 759 -13.06 30.80 32.62
CA GLY A 759 -11.95 30.88 33.57
C GLY A 759 -12.38 30.85 35.05
N GLY A 760 -13.51 30.19 35.35
CA GLY A 760 -14.11 30.11 36.68
C GLY A 760 -14.91 31.35 37.09
N LYS A 761 -15.29 32.21 36.12
CA LYS A 761 -16.02 33.47 36.34
C LYS A 761 -17.22 33.60 35.40
N VAL A 762 -17.96 34.71 35.57
CA VAL A 762 -19.21 35.03 34.84
C VAL A 762 -19.26 36.53 34.47
N ASP A 763 -18.24 37.00 33.77
CA ASP A 763 -17.96 38.43 33.58
C ASP A 763 -18.71 39.05 32.38
N ALA A 764 -18.65 38.41 31.21
CA ALA A 764 -19.34 38.89 30.01
C ALA A 764 -20.86 38.72 30.17
N LYS A 765 -21.67 39.63 29.61
CA LYS A 765 -23.11 39.55 29.76
C LYS A 765 -23.93 39.98 28.55
N VAL A 766 -25.08 39.35 28.39
CA VAL A 766 -26.14 39.71 27.44
C VAL A 766 -27.41 40.05 28.23
N SER A 767 -27.85 41.31 28.13
CA SER A 767 -28.93 41.86 28.95
C SER A 767 -30.24 42.02 28.17
N GLY A 768 -31.35 41.57 28.75
CA GLY A 768 -32.71 41.78 28.26
C GLY A 768 -33.57 42.49 29.31
N SER A 769 -34.26 43.57 28.92
CA SER A 769 -35.10 44.37 29.82
C SER A 769 -36.60 44.17 29.55
N GLY A 770 -37.43 44.68 30.46
CA GLY A 770 -38.89 44.72 30.30
C GLY A 770 -39.66 43.73 31.18
N TRP A 771 -38.98 43.01 32.08
CA TRP A 771 -39.59 42.06 33.01
C TRP A 771 -40.27 42.77 34.19
N THR A 772 -41.27 43.61 33.90
CA THR A 772 -42.02 44.42 34.86
C THR A 772 -43.53 44.28 34.64
N GLY A 773 -44.32 44.73 35.62
CA GLY A 773 -45.78 44.70 35.54
C GLY A 773 -46.33 43.29 35.34
N ALA A 774 -47.16 43.10 34.31
CA ALA A 774 -47.76 41.80 34.00
C ALA A 774 -46.73 40.72 33.59
N ASN A 775 -45.51 41.11 33.22
CA ASN A 775 -44.41 40.21 32.88
C ASN A 775 -43.36 40.13 34.00
N GLU A 776 -43.66 40.54 35.24
CA GLU A 776 -42.66 40.43 36.31
C GLU A 776 -42.30 38.97 36.59
N VAL A 777 -41.00 38.68 36.63
CA VAL A 777 -40.44 37.34 36.94
C VAL A 777 -40.58 37.07 38.44
N SER A 778 -41.20 35.92 38.78
CA SER A 778 -41.29 35.43 40.16
C SER A 778 -40.37 34.24 40.43
N ALA A 779 -39.98 33.48 39.40
CA ALA A 779 -38.93 32.46 39.42
C ALA A 779 -38.49 32.15 37.99
N ALA A 780 -37.29 31.62 37.80
CA ALA A 780 -36.87 31.02 36.55
C ALA A 780 -36.05 29.75 36.82
N ALA A 781 -36.01 28.88 35.83
CA ALA A 781 -35.10 27.74 35.79
C ALA A 781 -34.44 27.73 34.40
N PRO A 782 -33.13 28.02 34.31
CA PRO A 782 -32.34 27.68 33.15
C PRO A 782 -32.51 26.19 32.89
N PHE A 783 -32.95 25.86 31.69
CA PHE A 783 -33.32 24.53 31.24
C PHE A 783 -32.54 24.18 29.97
N ASP A 784 -32.24 22.91 29.76
CA ASP A 784 -31.67 22.51 28.48
C ASP A 784 -32.79 22.51 27.40
N ASP A 785 -32.67 21.69 26.37
CA ASP A 785 -33.65 21.62 25.29
C ASP A 785 -34.93 20.88 25.73
N VAL A 786 -36.04 21.60 25.97
CA VAL A 786 -37.32 21.00 26.40
C VAL A 786 -38.19 20.55 25.20
N ASP A 787 -37.91 21.05 24.00
CA ASP A 787 -38.77 20.88 22.82
C ASP A 787 -38.14 20.17 21.63
N GLY A 788 -36.87 19.77 21.76
CA GLY A 788 -36.10 19.02 20.78
C GLY A 788 -35.50 19.89 19.67
N ASP A 789 -35.45 21.22 19.80
CA ASP A 789 -34.90 22.11 18.78
C ASP A 789 -33.35 22.23 18.79
N GLY A 790 -32.70 21.60 19.76
CA GLY A 790 -31.26 21.56 19.96
C GLY A 790 -30.68 22.79 20.66
N LYS A 791 -31.50 23.64 21.28
CA LYS A 791 -31.04 24.84 21.98
C LYS A 791 -31.57 24.85 23.41
N ASN A 792 -30.81 25.49 24.29
CA ASN A 792 -31.23 25.62 25.69
C ASN A 792 -32.40 26.60 25.84
N ASP A 793 -33.37 26.21 26.66
CA ASP A 793 -34.58 26.96 26.97
C ASP A 793 -34.52 27.61 28.36
N VAL A 794 -35.39 28.57 28.63
CA VAL A 794 -35.55 29.09 30.00
C VAL A 794 -37.00 28.99 30.43
N LEU A 795 -37.25 28.25 31.51
CA LEU A 795 -38.56 28.23 32.12
C LEU A 795 -38.69 29.47 33.00
N VAL A 796 -39.64 30.35 32.69
CA VAL A 796 -39.90 31.56 33.46
C VAL A 796 -41.30 31.51 34.02
N ARG A 797 -41.41 31.65 35.35
CA ARG A 797 -42.68 31.84 36.04
C ARG A 797 -42.91 33.33 36.29
N LEU A 798 -44.08 33.80 35.88
CA LEU A 798 -44.51 35.17 36.14
C LEU A 798 -45.16 35.31 37.51
N THR A 799 -45.30 36.53 38.03
CA THR A 799 -46.05 36.82 39.27
C THR A 799 -47.51 36.40 39.21
N SER A 800 -48.10 36.34 38.00
CA SER A 800 -49.45 35.79 37.76
C SER A 800 -49.56 34.27 38.02
N GLY A 801 -48.44 33.55 38.13
CA GLY A 801 -48.40 32.10 38.27
C GLY A 801 -48.50 31.32 36.97
N GLU A 802 -48.34 31.99 35.83
CA GLU A 802 -48.11 31.35 34.54
C GLU A 802 -46.64 30.92 34.40
N LEU A 803 -46.41 29.67 33.99
CA LEU A 803 -45.09 29.15 33.62
C LEU A 803 -44.99 29.08 32.10
N ARG A 804 -43.88 29.56 31.55
CA ARG A 804 -43.57 29.61 30.12
C ARG A 804 -42.18 29.05 29.85
N ALA A 805 -41.99 28.36 28.73
CA ALA A 805 -40.70 27.95 28.21
C ALA A 805 -40.26 28.92 27.11
N TYR A 806 -39.26 29.76 27.40
CA TYR A 806 -38.71 30.78 26.50
C TYR A 806 -37.53 30.22 25.70
N LYS A 807 -37.44 30.61 24.42
CA LYS A 807 -36.43 30.13 23.45
C LYS A 807 -35.44 31.24 23.07
N PRO A 808 -34.42 31.53 23.90
CA PRO A 808 -33.52 32.66 23.69
C PRO A 808 -32.57 32.47 22.51
N ALA A 809 -32.13 31.24 22.22
CA ALA A 809 -31.29 30.89 21.08
C ALA A 809 -30.06 31.82 20.88
N GLY A 810 -29.27 32.05 21.92
CA GLY A 810 -28.08 32.92 21.84
C GLY A 810 -28.35 34.41 22.09
N LYS A 811 -29.60 34.82 22.34
CA LYS A 811 -30.01 36.23 22.43
C LYS A 811 -30.43 36.61 23.85
N ALA A 812 -30.52 37.92 24.08
CA ALA A 812 -31.06 38.48 25.31
C ALA A 812 -32.46 37.92 25.62
N LEU A 813 -32.67 37.52 26.88
CA LEU A 813 -33.96 37.03 27.37
C LEU A 813 -34.88 38.20 27.71
N THR A 814 -35.94 38.39 26.93
CA THR A 814 -36.94 39.46 27.12
C THR A 814 -38.35 38.88 27.19
N PRO A 815 -39.36 39.64 27.65
CA PRO A 815 -40.75 39.18 27.60
C PRO A 815 -41.27 38.87 26.20
N SER A 816 -40.63 39.42 25.15
CA SER A 816 -40.96 39.18 23.74
C SER A 816 -40.17 38.05 23.10
N THR A 817 -39.19 37.46 23.80
CA THR A 817 -38.53 36.21 23.37
C THR A 817 -39.62 35.16 23.10
N PRO A 818 -39.58 34.42 21.97
CA PRO A 818 -40.58 33.40 21.67
C PRO A 818 -40.71 32.40 22.82
N TYR A 819 -41.94 32.02 23.16
CA TYR A 819 -42.19 31.07 24.24
C TYR A 819 -43.39 30.16 23.97
N ALA A 820 -43.39 29.01 24.63
CA ALA A 820 -44.56 28.15 24.80
C ALA A 820 -45.14 28.32 26.21
N LYS A 821 -46.47 28.35 26.33
CA LYS A 821 -47.13 28.35 27.64
C LYS A 821 -47.18 26.91 28.16
N ILE A 822 -46.61 26.68 29.35
CA ILE A 822 -46.66 25.39 30.04
C ILE A 822 -47.98 25.25 30.80
N GLY A 823 -48.35 26.27 31.59
CA GLY A 823 -49.61 26.27 32.32
C GLY A 823 -49.74 27.43 33.30
N SER A 824 -50.89 27.51 33.98
CA SER A 824 -51.18 28.46 35.04
C SER A 824 -51.27 27.76 36.41
N GLY A 825 -51.20 28.52 37.50
CA GLY A 825 -51.31 27.99 38.87
C GLY A 825 -49.99 27.52 39.48
N TRP A 826 -48.85 27.82 38.84
CA TRP A 826 -47.52 27.45 39.31
C TRP A 826 -47.03 28.24 40.56
N ASN A 827 -47.86 29.15 41.08
CA ASN A 827 -47.61 29.86 42.33
C ASN A 827 -47.76 28.97 43.58
N ILE A 828 -48.24 27.74 43.42
CA ILE A 828 -48.22 26.73 44.50
C ILE A 828 -46.80 26.29 44.85
N PHE A 829 -45.84 26.49 43.95
CA PHE A 829 -44.43 26.14 44.17
C PHE A 829 -43.64 27.36 44.65
N ASP A 830 -42.66 27.21 45.52
CA ASP A 830 -41.75 28.29 45.91
C ASP A 830 -40.38 28.19 45.23
N VAL A 831 -39.97 26.98 44.81
CA VAL A 831 -38.75 26.70 44.07
C VAL A 831 -39.07 25.97 42.77
N LEU A 832 -38.43 26.42 41.68
CA LEU A 832 -38.31 25.73 40.41
C LEU A 832 -36.83 25.59 40.09
N THR A 833 -36.36 24.39 39.81
CA THR A 833 -34.98 24.16 39.38
C THR A 833 -34.89 22.95 38.48
N SER A 834 -34.01 22.99 37.48
CA SER A 834 -33.67 21.84 36.66
C SER A 834 -32.24 21.47 36.98
N PRO A 835 -31.94 20.33 37.62
CA PRO A 835 -30.57 19.91 37.82
C PRO A 835 -29.91 19.39 36.54
N GLY A 836 -30.71 18.94 35.57
CA GLY A 836 -30.31 18.22 34.36
C GLY A 836 -31.17 16.97 34.19
N ASP A 837 -30.66 15.93 33.53
CA ASP A 837 -31.37 14.65 33.35
C ASP A 837 -31.32 13.78 34.64
N LEU A 838 -32.47 13.63 35.30
CA LEU A 838 -32.64 12.77 36.48
C LEU A 838 -33.20 11.38 36.11
N THR A 839 -33.79 11.24 34.94
CA THR A 839 -34.50 10.01 34.50
C THR A 839 -33.66 9.10 33.62
N GLY A 840 -32.50 9.57 33.15
CA GLY A 840 -31.60 8.86 32.24
C GLY A 840 -32.14 8.76 30.82
N ASP A 841 -33.11 9.59 30.45
CA ASP A 841 -33.78 9.55 29.14
C ASP A 841 -33.13 10.47 28.09
N GLY A 842 -32.07 11.19 28.47
CA GLY A 842 -31.30 12.12 27.66
C GLY A 842 -31.89 13.52 27.61
N ARG A 843 -32.91 13.86 28.41
CA ARG A 843 -33.50 15.20 28.50
C ARG A 843 -33.39 15.75 29.91
N ALA A 844 -33.26 17.07 30.03
CA ALA A 844 -33.31 17.71 31.33
C ALA A 844 -34.71 17.61 31.96
N ASP A 845 -34.76 17.53 33.29
CA ASP A 845 -35.98 17.42 34.07
C ASP A 845 -36.21 18.66 34.94
N LEU A 846 -37.47 18.95 35.27
CA LEU A 846 -37.84 20.04 36.20
C LEU A 846 -38.18 19.48 37.58
N LEU A 847 -37.56 20.03 38.62
CA LEU A 847 -37.95 19.86 40.01
C LEU A 847 -38.71 21.10 40.51
N ALA A 848 -39.82 20.84 41.22
CA ALA A 848 -40.64 21.88 41.82
C ALA A 848 -40.95 21.55 43.29
N ARG A 849 -40.74 22.50 44.19
CA ARG A 849 -41.06 22.34 45.62
C ARG A 849 -42.35 23.08 45.96
N GLU A 850 -43.32 22.35 46.51
CA GLU A 850 -44.60 22.93 46.91
C GLU A 850 -44.45 23.78 48.17
N ALA A 851 -44.91 25.03 48.11
CA ALA A 851 -44.66 26.04 49.14
C ALA A 851 -45.30 25.71 50.50
N SER A 852 -46.48 25.07 50.48
CA SER A 852 -47.26 24.77 51.69
C SER A 852 -46.75 23.54 52.45
N SER A 853 -46.25 22.54 51.72
CA SER A 853 -45.91 21.21 52.27
C SER A 853 -44.42 20.92 52.30
N GLY A 854 -43.62 21.60 51.47
CA GLY A 854 -42.21 21.27 51.25
C GLY A 854 -42.01 19.95 50.50
N GLU A 855 -43.04 19.43 49.85
CA GLU A 855 -42.94 18.24 49.00
C GLU A 855 -42.23 18.58 47.69
N LEU A 856 -41.34 17.69 47.25
CA LEU A 856 -40.57 17.83 46.02
C LEU A 856 -41.19 16.97 44.92
N TYR A 857 -41.47 17.59 43.79
CA TYR A 857 -42.07 16.97 42.61
C TYR A 857 -41.12 16.99 41.43
N LEU A 858 -41.04 15.88 40.71
CA LEU A 858 -40.38 15.73 39.41
C LEU A 858 -41.40 15.93 38.28
N TYR A 859 -40.99 16.69 37.27
CA TYR A 859 -41.66 16.88 36.00
C TYR A 859 -40.71 16.44 34.88
N GLU A 860 -40.97 15.25 34.35
CA GLU A 860 -40.20 14.69 33.24
C GLU A 860 -40.53 15.41 31.93
N ALA A 861 -39.53 15.87 31.19
CA ALA A 861 -39.72 16.52 29.90
C ALA A 861 -40.24 15.53 28.85
N ASN A 862 -41.30 15.92 28.12
CA ASN A 862 -41.90 15.06 27.09
C ASN A 862 -41.26 15.23 25.70
N GLY A 863 -40.27 16.12 25.57
CA GLY A 863 -39.57 16.41 24.32
C GLY A 863 -40.40 17.18 23.27
N ALA A 864 -41.55 17.72 23.66
CA ALA A 864 -42.43 18.53 22.80
C ALA A 864 -42.72 19.90 23.43
N GLY A 865 -41.81 20.39 24.27
CA GLY A 865 -41.91 21.69 24.95
C GLY A 865 -42.87 21.67 26.14
N ASN A 866 -43.11 20.51 26.76
CA ASN A 866 -43.94 20.36 27.94
C ASN A 866 -43.48 19.19 28.83
N PHE A 867 -44.20 18.92 29.92
CA PHE A 867 -43.86 17.90 30.91
C PHE A 867 -44.95 16.82 31.00
N LYS A 868 -44.55 15.63 31.45
CA LYS A 868 -45.48 14.59 31.91
C LYS A 868 -46.15 15.01 33.23
N SER A 869 -47.12 14.21 33.68
CA SER A 869 -47.72 14.39 35.01
C SER A 869 -46.67 14.32 36.11
N ARG A 870 -46.75 15.23 37.08
CA ARG A 870 -45.77 15.33 38.16
C ARG A 870 -45.75 14.08 39.04
N VAL A 871 -44.56 13.69 39.48
CA VAL A 871 -44.34 12.58 40.42
C VAL A 871 -43.75 13.15 41.70
N LYS A 872 -44.29 12.76 42.86
CA LYS A 872 -43.70 13.14 44.15
C LYS A 872 -42.46 12.29 44.40
N ILE A 873 -41.31 12.93 44.58
CA ILE A 873 -40.01 12.25 44.74
C ILE A 873 -39.35 12.53 46.10
N GLY A 874 -39.90 13.45 46.90
CA GLY A 874 -39.34 13.77 48.21
C GLY A 874 -40.28 14.52 49.13
N THR A 875 -40.00 14.45 50.42
CA THR A 875 -40.71 15.15 51.50
C THR A 875 -39.70 15.79 52.45
N GLY A 876 -40.08 16.84 53.18
CA GLY A 876 -39.23 17.44 54.22
C GLY A 876 -38.27 18.54 53.74
N PHE A 877 -38.50 19.10 52.54
CA PHE A 877 -37.64 20.12 51.95
C PHE A 877 -38.03 21.57 52.31
N GLN A 878 -39.04 21.81 53.14
CA GLN A 878 -39.59 23.15 53.44
C GLN A 878 -38.56 24.16 53.97
N ASN A 879 -37.50 23.70 54.63
CA ASN A 879 -36.47 24.57 55.23
C ASN A 879 -35.12 24.50 54.51
N TYR A 880 -35.08 23.90 53.32
CA TYR A 880 -33.84 23.79 52.54
C TYR A 880 -33.69 24.98 51.60
N LEU A 881 -32.46 25.42 51.37
CA LEU A 881 -32.11 26.20 50.19
C LEU A 881 -31.63 25.21 49.13
N LEU A 882 -32.41 25.03 48.07
CA LEU A 882 -32.02 24.20 46.92
C LEU A 882 -31.14 25.02 45.99
N ALA A 883 -30.06 24.42 45.49
CA ALA A 883 -29.28 25.07 44.43
C ALA A 883 -30.08 25.09 43.13
N SER A 884 -29.99 26.18 42.38
CA SER A 884 -30.49 26.20 41.01
C SER A 884 -29.50 25.48 40.11
N GLY A 885 -29.83 24.31 39.56
CA GLY A 885 -29.08 23.76 38.44
C GLY A 885 -27.75 23.06 38.72
N ALA A 886 -27.64 22.31 39.82
CA ALA A 886 -26.38 21.70 40.27
C ALA A 886 -25.61 20.85 39.24
N GLY A 887 -26.26 20.23 38.26
CA GLY A 887 -25.60 19.36 37.28
C GLY A 887 -25.14 18.03 37.88
N ASP A 888 -24.30 17.30 37.15
CA ASP A 888 -23.61 16.11 37.67
C ASP A 888 -22.41 16.53 38.53
N VAL A 889 -22.58 16.48 39.84
CA VAL A 889 -21.56 16.90 40.81
C VAL A 889 -20.61 15.75 41.14
N ASN A 890 -21.04 14.51 40.91
CA ASN A 890 -20.32 13.30 41.32
C ASN A 890 -19.63 12.52 40.19
N GLY A 891 -19.85 12.94 38.94
CA GLY A 891 -19.20 12.42 37.75
C GLY A 891 -19.74 11.07 37.26
N ASP A 892 -20.92 10.65 37.71
CA ASP A 892 -21.53 9.37 37.29
C ASP A 892 -22.41 9.49 36.03
N GLY A 893 -22.47 10.67 35.42
CA GLY A 893 -23.23 10.98 34.22
C GLY A 893 -24.70 11.32 34.50
N LYS A 894 -25.10 11.52 35.76
CA LYS A 894 -26.49 11.83 36.15
C LYS A 894 -26.56 13.16 36.88
N ALA A 895 -27.63 13.92 36.64
CA ALA A 895 -27.78 15.21 37.29
C ALA A 895 -28.19 15.07 38.76
N ASP A 896 -27.47 15.73 39.67
CA ASP A 896 -27.66 15.65 41.12
C ASP A 896 -28.41 16.86 41.68
N LEU A 897 -29.00 16.72 42.87
CA LEU A 897 -29.56 17.86 43.61
C LEU A 897 -28.65 18.28 44.76
N LEU A 898 -28.30 19.57 44.83
CA LEU A 898 -27.66 20.17 46.00
C LEU A 898 -28.69 20.89 46.86
N ALA A 899 -28.63 20.67 48.16
CA ALA A 899 -29.54 21.31 49.10
C ALA A 899 -28.84 21.64 50.42
N ARG A 900 -28.95 22.89 50.86
CA ARG A 900 -28.47 23.32 52.17
C ARG A 900 -29.60 23.26 53.18
N ASP A 901 -29.39 22.56 54.29
CA ASP A 901 -30.35 22.54 55.39
C ASP A 901 -30.32 23.83 56.24
N ALA A 902 -31.26 23.92 57.19
CA ALA A 902 -31.38 25.06 58.09
C ALA A 902 -30.19 25.20 59.07
N ALA A 903 -29.44 24.12 59.32
CA ALA A 903 -28.24 24.13 60.15
C ALA A 903 -26.99 24.61 59.38
N GLY A 904 -27.13 24.91 58.08
CA GLY A 904 -26.04 25.36 57.23
C GLY A 904 -25.16 24.22 56.70
N VAL A 905 -25.65 22.98 56.71
CA VAL A 905 -24.98 21.85 56.07
C VAL A 905 -25.43 21.74 54.62
N LEU A 906 -24.46 21.72 53.70
CA LEU A 906 -24.71 21.41 52.29
C LEU A 906 -24.69 19.89 52.10
N TRP A 907 -25.75 19.40 51.45
CA TRP A 907 -25.95 18.00 51.13
C TRP A 907 -26.02 17.81 49.62
N LEU A 908 -25.36 16.76 49.13
CA LEU A 908 -25.57 16.19 47.81
C LEU A 908 -26.68 15.14 47.90
N TYR A 909 -27.65 15.19 47.01
CA TYR A 909 -28.65 14.16 46.80
C TYR A 909 -28.39 13.55 45.42
N PRO A 910 -27.65 12.41 45.36
CA PRO A 910 -27.31 11.79 44.10
C PRO A 910 -28.56 11.33 43.34
N SER A 911 -28.59 11.49 42.03
CA SER A 911 -29.66 10.90 41.22
C SER A 911 -29.47 9.39 41.05
N THR A 912 -30.58 8.66 41.06
CA THR A 912 -30.59 7.23 40.72
C THR A 912 -30.51 7.00 39.21
N GLY A 913 -30.85 8.01 38.39
CA GLY A 913 -31.02 7.88 36.94
C GLY A 913 -32.33 7.21 36.55
N SER A 914 -33.32 7.19 37.46
CA SER A 914 -34.67 6.68 37.21
C SER A 914 -35.75 7.63 37.74
N GLY A 915 -35.42 8.93 37.83
CA GLY A 915 -36.31 9.97 38.34
C GLY A 915 -36.46 9.99 39.86
N THR A 916 -35.52 9.40 40.61
CA THR A 916 -35.54 9.42 42.10
C THR A 916 -34.17 9.81 42.67
N LEU A 917 -34.16 10.27 43.92
CA LEU A 917 -32.94 10.67 44.63
C LEU A 917 -32.48 9.57 45.59
N ALA A 918 -31.18 9.31 45.62
CA ALA A 918 -30.56 8.38 46.57
C ALA A 918 -30.39 9.01 47.96
N THR A 919 -29.85 8.23 48.90
CA THR A 919 -29.49 8.73 50.22
C THR A 919 -28.49 9.88 50.10
N ARG A 920 -28.81 11.02 50.73
CA ARG A 920 -27.96 12.21 50.70
C ARG A 920 -26.58 11.97 51.29
N VAL A 921 -25.58 12.63 50.72
CA VAL A 921 -24.18 12.64 51.16
C VAL A 921 -23.84 14.03 51.70
N LYS A 922 -23.12 14.08 52.82
CA LYS A 922 -22.70 15.34 53.44
C LYS A 922 -21.51 15.92 52.68
N ILE A 923 -21.65 17.14 52.15
CA ILE A 923 -20.51 17.90 51.60
C ILE A 923 -19.79 18.63 52.73
N GLY A 924 -20.50 19.44 53.53
CA GLY A 924 -19.87 20.19 54.62
C GLY A 924 -20.81 21.16 55.33
N GLY A 925 -20.39 21.67 56.49
CA GLY A 925 -21.10 22.72 57.24
C GLY A 925 -20.62 24.13 56.88
N GLY A 926 -21.26 25.16 57.44
CA GLY A 926 -20.83 26.56 57.28
C GLY A 926 -21.47 27.32 56.11
N TRP A 927 -22.40 26.70 55.38
CA TRP A 927 -23.02 27.25 54.19
C TRP A 927 -24.18 28.23 54.48
N GLN A 928 -24.51 28.47 55.75
CA GLN A 928 -25.54 29.44 56.15
C GLN A 928 -25.16 30.89 55.81
N VAL A 929 -23.89 31.15 55.48
CA VAL A 929 -23.38 32.48 55.04
C VAL A 929 -23.84 32.87 53.63
N TYR A 930 -24.38 31.92 52.86
CA TYR A 930 -24.83 32.12 51.49
C TYR A 930 -26.35 32.30 51.41
N ASN A 931 -26.82 33.21 50.57
CA ASN A 931 -28.26 33.42 50.34
C ASN A 931 -28.74 32.92 48.97
N ALA A 932 -27.82 32.51 48.10
CA ALA A 932 -28.11 31.85 46.82
C ALA A 932 -27.02 30.82 46.50
N LEU A 933 -27.43 29.70 45.92
CA LEU A 933 -26.59 28.62 45.42
C LEU A 933 -27.04 28.30 44.00
N VAL A 934 -26.13 28.31 43.03
CA VAL A 934 -26.43 28.11 41.61
C VAL A 934 -25.35 27.24 40.98
N GLY A 935 -25.72 26.08 40.45
CA GLY A 935 -24.89 25.34 39.52
C GLY A 935 -25.02 25.98 38.15
N ALA A 936 -23.96 26.65 37.71
CA ALA A 936 -23.95 27.27 36.39
C ALA A 936 -23.50 26.28 35.30
N GLY A 937 -23.03 25.08 35.66
CA GLY A 937 -22.32 24.17 34.77
C GLY A 937 -20.82 24.25 35.01
N ASP A 938 -20.02 23.81 34.04
CA ASP A 938 -18.56 24.00 34.07
C ASP A 938 -18.22 25.45 33.68
N LEU A 939 -17.59 26.19 34.59
CA LEU A 939 -17.18 27.58 34.37
C LEU A 939 -15.69 27.71 34.05
N ASN A 940 -14.90 26.70 34.38
CA ASN A 940 -13.44 26.76 34.37
C ASN A 940 -12.80 25.91 33.26
N GLY A 941 -13.60 25.07 32.60
CA GLY A 941 -13.18 24.25 31.48
C GLY A 941 -12.46 22.98 31.91
N ASP A 942 -12.81 22.38 33.05
CA ASP A 942 -12.32 21.06 33.49
C ASP A 942 -13.38 19.95 33.35
N GLY A 943 -14.53 20.31 32.77
CA GLY A 943 -15.71 19.49 32.51
C GLY A 943 -16.39 18.94 33.74
N LYS A 944 -16.24 19.61 34.89
CA LYS A 944 -16.94 19.30 36.13
C LYS A 944 -17.91 20.43 36.44
N ALA A 945 -19.07 20.07 37.00
CA ALA A 945 -20.04 21.06 37.40
C ALA A 945 -19.51 21.93 38.55
N ASP A 946 -19.46 23.24 38.34
CA ASP A 946 -19.07 24.23 39.33
C ASP A 946 -20.29 24.80 40.07
N LEU A 947 -20.06 25.28 41.30
CA LEU A 947 -21.08 25.92 42.12
C LEU A 947 -20.77 27.40 42.35
N LEU A 948 -21.72 28.27 42.03
CA LEU A 948 -21.71 29.68 42.42
C LEU A 948 -22.50 29.86 43.72
N ALA A 949 -21.93 30.61 44.66
CA ALA A 949 -22.54 30.90 45.95
C ALA A 949 -22.44 32.39 46.26
N ARG A 950 -23.60 33.05 46.46
CA ARG A 950 -23.65 34.48 46.81
C ARG A 950 -23.75 34.66 48.30
N GLY A 951 -22.78 35.36 48.89
CA GLY A 951 -22.77 35.71 50.30
C GLY A 951 -23.87 36.74 50.63
N THR A 952 -24.28 36.79 51.89
CA THR A 952 -25.19 37.85 52.37
C THR A 952 -24.58 39.26 52.30
N ASP A 953 -23.27 39.35 52.17
CA ASP A 953 -22.49 40.57 51.91
C ASP A 953 -22.49 41.00 50.42
N GLY A 954 -23.09 40.21 49.53
CA GLY A 954 -23.16 40.50 48.10
C GLY A 954 -21.91 40.12 47.30
N VAL A 955 -20.98 39.36 47.90
CA VAL A 955 -19.85 38.78 47.17
C VAL A 955 -20.28 37.45 46.53
N LEU A 956 -19.95 37.28 45.25
CA LEU A 956 -20.13 36.00 44.55
C LEU A 956 -18.83 35.20 44.60
N TRP A 957 -18.96 33.94 45.00
CA TRP A 957 -17.89 32.97 45.07
C TRP A 957 -18.16 31.83 44.08
N ALA A 958 -17.12 31.37 43.39
CA ALA A 958 -17.13 30.13 42.62
C ALA A 958 -16.46 29.03 43.43
N TYR A 959 -17.03 27.84 43.37
CA TYR A 959 -16.56 26.62 43.99
C TYR A 959 -16.29 25.62 42.87
N PRO A 960 -15.01 25.41 42.50
CA PRO A 960 -14.66 24.44 41.48
C PRO A 960 -15.11 23.04 41.87
N GLY A 961 -15.82 22.33 40.99
CA GLY A 961 -16.24 20.95 41.22
C GLY A 961 -15.04 20.00 41.25
N ASP A 962 -15.07 18.98 42.12
CA ASP A 962 -14.05 17.92 42.07
C ASP A 962 -14.46 16.73 41.19
N GLY A 963 -15.74 16.67 40.80
CA GLY A 963 -16.35 15.60 40.00
C GLY A 963 -16.49 14.30 40.78
N LYS A 964 -16.50 14.35 42.11
CA LYS A 964 -16.61 13.22 43.04
C LYS A 964 -17.62 13.51 44.16
N GLY A 965 -18.47 14.51 43.96
CA GLY A 965 -19.52 14.90 44.89
C GLY A 965 -19.09 15.97 45.89
N ASN A 966 -17.98 16.67 45.64
CA ASN A 966 -17.48 17.74 46.51
C ASN A 966 -16.93 18.93 45.71
N PHE A 967 -16.51 19.98 46.41
CA PHE A 967 -15.99 21.21 45.83
C PHE A 967 -14.62 21.57 46.40
N GLY A 968 -13.78 22.17 45.55
CA GLY A 968 -12.51 22.77 45.91
C GLY A 968 -12.67 24.06 46.73
N GLY A 969 -11.53 24.69 47.03
CA GLY A 969 -11.51 25.98 47.71
C GLY A 969 -12.21 27.07 46.90
N ARG A 970 -13.02 27.90 47.57
CA ARG A 970 -13.78 28.97 46.90
C ARG A 970 -12.85 30.04 46.30
N VAL A 971 -13.19 30.51 45.12
CA VAL A 971 -12.54 31.61 44.40
C VAL A 971 -13.50 32.79 44.34
N GLN A 972 -13.01 34.00 44.60
CA GLN A 972 -13.84 35.20 44.52
C GLN A 972 -14.08 35.56 43.05
N VAL A 973 -15.35 35.59 42.64
CA VAL A 973 -15.74 36.08 41.30
C VAL A 973 -15.78 37.61 41.31
N GLY A 974 -16.47 38.21 42.30
CA GLY A 974 -16.53 39.66 42.47
C GLY A 974 -17.52 40.11 43.56
N GLY A 975 -17.52 41.41 43.88
CA GLY A 975 -18.49 42.05 44.78
C GLY A 975 -19.64 42.74 44.01
N GLY A 976 -20.69 43.17 44.73
CA GLY A 976 -21.81 43.93 44.14
C GLY A 976 -22.99 43.09 43.64
N TRP A 977 -22.96 41.77 43.84
CA TRP A 977 -23.98 40.83 43.34
C TRP A 977 -25.31 40.89 44.10
N GLN A 978 -25.39 41.68 45.17
CA GLN A 978 -26.67 42.05 45.80
C GLN A 978 -27.55 42.93 44.90
N MET A 979 -27.01 43.45 43.79
CA MET A 979 -27.80 44.16 42.77
C MET A 979 -28.82 43.26 42.06
N TYR A 980 -28.61 41.94 42.08
CA TYR A 980 -29.55 40.98 41.51
C TYR A 980 -30.55 40.49 42.56
N LYS A 981 -31.84 40.50 42.22
CA LYS A 981 -32.91 39.93 43.04
C LYS A 981 -32.81 38.41 43.03
N PHE A 982 -32.55 37.83 41.86
CA PHE A 982 -32.47 36.40 41.64
C PHE A 982 -31.20 36.01 40.88
N LEU A 983 -30.64 34.85 41.23
CA LEU A 983 -29.58 34.16 40.52
C LEU A 983 -30.09 32.74 40.25
N PHE A 984 -30.01 32.27 39.01
CA PHE A 984 -30.57 31.00 38.56
C PHE A 984 -29.59 30.22 37.70
#